data_AF-A0A0M1VVL9-F1
#
_entry.id   AF-A0A0M1VVL9-F1
#
_cell.length_a   1.000
_cell.length_b   1.000
_cell.length_c   1.000
_cell.angle_alpha   90.00
_cell.angle_beta   90.00
_cell.angle_gamma   90.00
#
_symmetry.space_group_name_H-M   'P 1'
#
loop_
_entity.id
_entity.type
_entity.pdbx_description
1 polymer ?
#
loop_
_entity_poly.entity_id
_entity_poly.type
_entity_poly.pdbx_seq_one_letter_code
_entity_poly.pdbx_strand_id
1 'polypeptide(L)'
;MKKIFFLIYIFLNFSFAYSENIELKSREDVEIENLESQIKVLEDKIQTIKKLKNNKDKNDLKVALVLSGGGLKGYAHLGVLRVLEKENVKIDYITGTSIGALIGTMYSIGYNIDEIEKVLDFINVENFLETDTDFTNLSLEKKETLKKYSFYINFDEKLNFSLPKGLKDSNEAYLIVKDLLKNYGNIKNFDKFPIPLRIIATNLNTGETKAFSEGDIAKILVASMAIPTIFEPVEIEGNVYVDGLVSRNLPVEEAYDMGADLVIASDIGAPIVKKDNYNILSVLSQMSTIQSSNITNISREKASILISPNIKDISAIDSSKKNDLINLGKIAAEEQVSKLKELPKNSSNIERAKVQKEKKDSFVINKIEYDTKFDKNTIDILNNVFKNLLNKPISESDIEKKIVDIYNSKYMDKLYYTVDNNVLHLDGEKGHLNRIGVGFNYQTGYGTTFNVGTDLFFNGKFGNNINLNFKFGDYLGADLGTLTYYGIKNRFGILTNIGYNESPFFLYENRKKIAKFMNREAYLNIGIFTQPINNSMISYGVISKFSSLKQDTGGNLSQDLEYSDNQTKTYLRLKYDNLDSISNPMKGIKADLIYNFASSFGKSNSNLYGPIYSVKGYIPINPKSSFIYGLNLASLRGDRIRADQRIRLGGTYTNINNNEFEFYGFNYQEKQVKDLISLTLGFKHKIVYSLYFNTKFNIATFTENNPLNDNGSRLWKNYSKGLGISISYDSPIGPIEFSISSDLKHKRPIGSISIGYKLD
;
A
#
# COMPACT_ATOMS: atom_id res chain seq x y z
N MET A 1 -101.16 37.72 35.11
CA MET A 1 -100.20 36.80 35.77
C MET A 1 -99.56 35.75 34.84
N LYS A 2 -100.18 35.28 33.74
CA LYS A 2 -99.55 34.28 32.83
C LYS A 2 -98.39 34.78 31.94
N LYS A 3 -98.26 36.08 31.65
CA LYS A 3 -97.15 36.61 30.83
C LYS A 3 -95.82 36.81 31.60
N ILE A 4 -95.88 36.97 32.93
CA ILE A 4 -94.67 37.13 33.77
C ILE A 4 -94.01 35.76 34.06
N PHE A 5 -94.81 34.70 34.20
CA PHE A 5 -94.28 33.34 34.33
C PHE A 5 -93.61 32.82 33.05
N PHE A 6 -94.07 33.25 31.87
CA PHE A 6 -93.46 32.83 30.59
C PHE A 6 -92.09 33.49 30.35
N LEU A 7 -91.90 34.76 30.75
CA LEU A 7 -90.59 35.42 30.67
C LEU A 7 -89.57 34.86 31.68
N ILE A 8 -90.01 34.48 32.88
CA ILE A 8 -89.15 33.84 33.87
C ILE A 8 -88.76 32.42 33.42
N TYR A 9 -89.67 31.68 32.76
CA TYR A 9 -89.37 30.35 32.22
C TYR A 9 -88.40 30.39 31.02
N ILE A 10 -88.46 31.43 30.17
CA ILE A 10 -87.48 31.63 29.09
C ILE A 10 -86.11 32.03 29.65
N PHE A 11 -86.06 32.87 30.70
CA PHE A 11 -84.79 33.23 31.34
C PHE A 11 -84.14 32.05 32.09
N LEU A 12 -84.92 31.18 32.74
CA LEU A 12 -84.39 30.00 33.41
C LEU A 12 -83.95 28.86 32.47
N ASN A 13 -84.50 28.78 31.25
CA ASN A 13 -84.05 27.79 30.26
C ASN A 13 -82.88 28.27 29.39
N PHE A 14 -82.54 29.56 29.40
CA PHE A 14 -81.33 30.08 28.75
C PHE A 14 -80.08 30.04 29.64
N SER A 15 -80.19 29.63 30.92
CA SER A 15 -79.05 29.54 31.85
C SER A 15 -78.36 28.18 31.91
N PHE A 16 -78.69 27.25 31.00
CA PHE A 16 -77.89 26.04 30.75
C PHE A 16 -77.28 26.07 29.34
N ALA A 17 -76.75 27.23 28.95
CA ALA A 17 -75.73 27.28 27.91
C ALA A 17 -74.39 26.92 28.56
N TYR A 18 -73.70 25.93 27.97
CA TYR A 18 -72.34 25.52 28.25
C TYR A 18 -71.48 26.63 28.85
N SER A 19 -71.19 26.52 30.15
CA SER A 19 -69.92 27.03 30.68
C SER A 19 -68.85 26.07 30.17
N GLU A 20 -68.35 26.30 28.95
CA GLU A 20 -66.99 25.83 28.65
C GLU A 20 -66.09 26.54 29.64
N ASN A 21 -65.66 25.82 30.68
CA ASN A 21 -64.48 26.20 31.44
C ASN A 21 -63.35 26.28 30.42
N ILE A 22 -63.04 27.49 29.95
CA ILE A 22 -61.82 27.74 29.21
C ILE A 22 -60.71 27.66 30.26
N GLU A 23 -60.22 26.45 30.51
CA GLU A 23 -58.95 26.26 31.17
C GLU A 23 -57.89 26.95 30.31
N LEU A 24 -57.21 27.94 30.89
CA LEU A 24 -56.04 28.57 30.29
C LEU A 24 -54.95 27.50 30.21
N LYS A 25 -54.90 26.78 29.09
CA LYS A 25 -53.81 25.86 28.79
C LYS A 25 -52.51 26.64 28.63
N SER A 26 -51.54 26.31 29.47
CA SER A 26 -50.17 26.78 29.31
C SER A 26 -49.56 26.16 28.05
N ARG A 27 -48.41 26.69 27.62
CA ARG A 27 -47.65 26.10 26.50
C ARG A 27 -47.23 24.67 26.85
N GLU A 28 -46.90 24.44 28.11
CA GLU A 28 -46.53 23.15 28.68
C GLU A 28 -47.69 22.15 28.61
N ASP A 29 -48.93 22.57 28.89
CA ASP A 29 -50.11 21.68 28.79
C ASP A 29 -50.37 21.20 27.36
N VAL A 30 -50.17 22.08 26.36
CA VAL A 30 -50.29 21.72 24.93
C VAL A 30 -49.15 20.79 24.50
N GLU A 31 -47.95 20.98 25.03
CA GLU A 31 -46.80 20.09 24.75
C GLU A 31 -47.00 18.71 25.39
N ILE A 32 -47.54 18.65 26.61
CA ILE A 32 -47.94 17.41 27.30
C ILE A 32 -49.02 16.67 26.50
N GLU A 33 -50.10 17.33 26.08
CA GLU A 33 -51.15 16.68 25.27
C GLU A 33 -50.62 16.15 23.93
N ASN A 34 -49.70 16.88 23.29
CA ASN A 34 -49.04 16.41 22.07
C ASN A 34 -48.18 15.17 22.33
N LEU A 35 -47.43 15.12 23.44
CA LEU A 35 -46.65 13.95 23.84
C LEU A 35 -47.55 12.76 24.18
N GLU A 36 -48.65 12.97 24.91
CA GLU A 36 -49.63 11.92 25.22
C GLU A 36 -50.30 11.36 23.94
N SER A 37 -50.60 12.23 22.97
CA SER A 37 -51.09 11.81 21.65
C SER A 37 -50.07 10.93 20.92
N GLN A 38 -48.78 11.31 20.96
CA GLN A 38 -47.70 10.50 20.38
C GLN A 38 -47.56 9.15 21.09
N ILE A 39 -47.65 9.12 22.43
CA ILE A 39 -47.62 7.87 23.22
C ILE A 39 -48.76 6.95 22.76
N LYS A 40 -49.98 7.47 22.64
CA LYS A 40 -51.14 6.67 22.21
C LYS A 40 -50.94 6.07 20.81
N VAL A 41 -50.43 6.87 19.87
CA VAL A 41 -50.10 6.39 18.52
C VAL A 41 -49.04 5.29 18.56
N LEU A 42 -48.04 5.40 19.44
CA LEU A 42 -47.02 4.38 19.64
C LEU A 42 -47.60 3.10 20.27
N GLU A 43 -48.48 3.23 21.26
CA GLU A 43 -49.17 2.09 21.90
C GLU A 43 -50.02 1.31 20.90
N ASP A 44 -50.79 1.99 20.04
CA ASP A 44 -51.58 1.35 18.99
C ASP A 44 -50.70 0.63 17.96
N LYS A 45 -49.57 1.23 17.57
CA LYS A 45 -48.57 0.57 16.72
C LYS A 45 -47.99 -0.68 17.39
N ILE A 46 -47.64 -0.61 18.67
CA ILE A 46 -47.13 -1.76 19.44
C ILE A 46 -48.17 -2.88 19.48
N GLN A 47 -49.45 -2.58 19.73
CA GLN A 47 -50.52 -3.60 19.73
C GLN A 47 -50.67 -4.25 18.35
N THR A 48 -50.61 -3.46 17.28
CA THR A 48 -50.68 -3.95 15.91
C THR A 48 -49.52 -4.91 15.61
N ILE A 49 -48.29 -4.54 15.97
CA ILE A 49 -47.10 -5.38 15.82
C ILE A 49 -47.21 -6.67 16.63
N LYS A 50 -47.74 -6.62 17.86
CA LYS A 50 -47.99 -7.82 18.69
C LYS A 50 -48.97 -8.79 18.02
N LYS A 51 -50.04 -8.29 17.40
CA LYS A 51 -50.99 -9.13 16.64
C LYS A 51 -50.33 -9.77 15.42
N LEU A 52 -49.54 -9.00 14.64
CA LEU A 52 -48.80 -9.52 13.49
C LEU A 52 -47.79 -10.60 13.90
N LYS A 53 -47.09 -10.41 15.03
CA LYS A 53 -46.15 -11.39 15.58
C LYS A 53 -46.82 -12.72 15.94
N ASN A 54 -48.01 -12.67 16.55
CA ASN A 54 -48.74 -13.88 16.96
C ASN A 54 -49.33 -14.68 15.79
N ASN A 55 -49.51 -14.06 14.62
CA ASN A 55 -50.09 -14.70 13.43
C ASN A 55 -49.05 -15.36 12.51
N LYS A 56 -47.74 -15.20 12.75
CA LYS A 56 -46.70 -15.85 11.93
C LYS A 56 -46.47 -17.29 12.36
N ASP A 57 -46.55 -18.21 11.41
CA ASP A 57 -46.18 -19.61 11.64
C ASP A 57 -44.66 -19.73 11.82
N LYS A 58 -44.22 -20.59 12.75
CA LYS A 58 -42.79 -20.72 13.11
C LYS A 58 -41.94 -21.19 11.93
N ASN A 59 -42.53 -21.96 11.00
CA ASN A 59 -41.82 -22.48 9.83
C ASN A 59 -41.62 -21.44 8.71
N ASP A 60 -42.37 -20.34 8.73
CA ASP A 60 -42.29 -19.26 7.73
C ASP A 60 -41.40 -18.09 8.15
N LEU A 61 -40.83 -18.14 9.37
CA LEU A 61 -39.95 -17.10 9.88
C LEU A 61 -38.71 -16.97 9.02
N LYS A 62 -38.35 -15.72 8.68
CA LYS A 62 -37.14 -15.40 7.93
C LYS A 62 -35.96 -15.25 8.86
N VAL A 63 -34.85 -15.93 8.58
CA VAL A 63 -33.65 -15.90 9.42
C VAL A 63 -32.53 -15.15 8.72
N ALA A 64 -31.93 -14.17 9.38
CA ALA A 64 -30.74 -13.50 8.90
C ALA A 64 -29.48 -13.93 9.67
N LEU A 65 -28.36 -14.02 8.96
CA LEU A 65 -27.03 -14.19 9.51
C LEU A 65 -26.27 -12.86 9.45
N VAL A 66 -25.78 -12.41 10.60
CA VAL A 66 -25.02 -11.16 10.76
C VAL A 66 -23.58 -11.50 11.12
N LEU A 67 -22.61 -10.99 10.34
CA LEU A 67 -21.18 -11.25 10.52
C LEU A 67 -20.43 -9.94 10.77
N SER A 68 -19.88 -9.77 11.98
CA SER A 68 -19.16 -8.54 12.33
C SER A 68 -17.75 -8.43 11.72
N GLY A 69 -17.17 -7.23 11.71
CA GLY A 69 -15.76 -7.02 11.43
C GLY A 69 -14.84 -7.43 12.58
N GLY A 70 -13.58 -7.81 12.26
CA GLY A 70 -12.58 -8.21 13.26
C GLY A 70 -11.18 -8.59 12.73
N GLY A 71 -10.83 -8.28 11.48
CA GLY A 71 -9.54 -8.66 10.89
C GLY A 71 -9.35 -10.18 10.82
N LEU A 72 -8.17 -10.69 11.20
CA LEU A 72 -7.89 -12.14 11.21
C LEU A 72 -8.82 -12.95 12.11
N LYS A 73 -9.48 -12.32 13.09
CA LYS A 73 -10.51 -12.97 13.91
C LYS A 73 -11.68 -13.51 13.07
N GLY A 74 -11.82 -13.06 11.82
CA GLY A 74 -12.77 -13.57 10.83
C GLY A 74 -12.75 -15.08 10.67
N TYR A 75 -11.61 -15.76 10.92
CA TYR A 75 -11.54 -17.22 10.93
C TYR A 75 -12.53 -17.88 11.90
N ALA A 76 -12.89 -17.21 13.00
CA ALA A 76 -13.90 -17.72 13.92
C ALA A 76 -15.29 -17.83 13.27
N HIS A 77 -15.63 -16.96 12.30
CA HIS A 77 -16.88 -17.10 11.55
C HIS A 77 -16.96 -18.41 10.78
N LEU A 78 -15.84 -18.96 10.30
CA LEU A 78 -15.85 -20.27 9.63
C LEU A 78 -16.28 -21.39 10.57
N GLY A 79 -15.82 -21.34 11.83
CA GLY A 79 -16.28 -22.27 12.87
C GLY A 79 -17.78 -22.18 13.12
N VAL A 80 -18.31 -20.94 13.18
CA VAL A 80 -19.75 -20.69 13.33
C VAL A 80 -20.54 -21.24 12.15
N LEU A 81 -20.12 -20.92 10.91
CA LEU A 81 -20.75 -21.40 9.69
C LEU A 81 -20.78 -22.94 9.61
N ARG A 82 -19.71 -23.62 10.03
CA ARG A 82 -19.65 -25.10 10.07
C ARG A 82 -20.73 -25.69 10.98
N VAL A 83 -21.01 -25.05 12.11
CA VAL A 83 -22.07 -25.50 13.03
C VAL A 83 -23.46 -25.19 12.47
N LEU A 84 -23.66 -24.01 11.87
CA LEU A 84 -24.93 -23.66 11.24
C LEU A 84 -25.30 -24.61 10.10
N GLU A 85 -24.32 -25.01 9.27
CA GLU A 85 -24.51 -26.03 8.23
C GLU A 85 -24.82 -27.40 8.82
N LYS A 86 -24.09 -27.82 9.85
CA LYS A 86 -24.32 -29.09 10.56
C LYS A 86 -25.74 -29.19 11.14
N GLU A 87 -26.26 -28.08 11.69
CA GLU A 87 -27.62 -28.01 12.23
C GLU A 87 -28.67 -27.69 11.16
N ASN A 88 -28.29 -27.63 9.88
CA ASN A 88 -29.16 -27.38 8.73
C ASN A 88 -30.05 -26.12 8.86
N VAL A 89 -29.50 -25.05 9.45
CA VAL A 89 -30.21 -23.78 9.65
C VAL A 89 -30.44 -23.11 8.30
N LYS A 90 -31.69 -22.71 8.03
CA LYS A 90 -32.03 -21.89 6.85
C LYS A 90 -31.60 -20.45 7.09
N ILE A 91 -30.92 -19.85 6.12
CA ILE A 91 -30.49 -18.45 6.14
C ILE A 91 -31.13 -17.77 4.93
N ASP A 92 -32.02 -16.82 5.17
CA ASP A 92 -32.72 -16.06 4.15
C ASP A 92 -32.00 -14.75 3.80
N TYR A 93 -31.24 -14.16 4.72
CA TYR A 93 -30.52 -12.89 4.51
C TYR A 93 -29.14 -12.91 5.15
N ILE A 94 -28.19 -12.16 4.59
CA ILE A 94 -26.87 -11.95 5.19
C ILE A 94 -26.56 -10.46 5.26
N THR A 95 -26.03 -10.03 6.40
CA THR A 95 -25.40 -8.72 6.54
C THR A 95 -23.98 -8.89 7.09
N GLY A 96 -23.06 -8.06 6.63
CA GLY A 96 -21.68 -8.14 7.11
C GLY A 96 -20.90 -6.85 7.02
N THR A 97 -19.89 -6.76 7.89
CA THR A 97 -18.96 -5.63 7.99
C THR A 97 -17.52 -6.13 7.84
N SER A 98 -16.69 -5.44 7.05
CA SER A 98 -15.25 -5.71 6.90
C SER A 98 -15.00 -7.18 6.51
N ILE A 99 -14.17 -7.92 7.26
CA ILE A 99 -13.95 -9.36 7.03
C ILE A 99 -15.25 -10.19 7.06
N GLY A 100 -16.23 -9.80 7.88
CA GLY A 100 -17.54 -10.44 7.92
C GLY A 100 -18.35 -10.20 6.65
N ALA A 101 -18.20 -9.02 6.01
CA ALA A 101 -18.78 -8.73 4.70
C ALA A 101 -18.17 -9.61 3.60
N LEU A 102 -16.84 -9.80 3.62
CA LEU A 102 -16.14 -10.64 2.65
C LEU A 102 -16.56 -12.12 2.78
N ILE A 103 -16.55 -12.67 3.99
CA ILE A 103 -17.02 -14.04 4.26
C ILE A 103 -18.50 -14.19 3.91
N GLY A 104 -19.33 -13.23 4.33
CA GLY A 104 -20.76 -13.20 4.05
C GLY A 104 -21.05 -13.14 2.56
N THR A 105 -20.28 -12.36 1.79
CA THR A 105 -20.36 -12.30 0.34
C THR A 105 -20.09 -13.67 -0.28
N MET A 106 -18.95 -14.29 0.02
CA MET A 106 -18.59 -15.60 -0.56
C MET A 106 -19.61 -16.69 -0.19
N TYR A 107 -20.10 -16.67 1.06
CA TYR A 107 -21.12 -17.61 1.50
C TYR A 107 -22.47 -17.36 0.81
N SER A 108 -22.88 -16.10 0.65
CA SER A 108 -24.12 -15.69 -0.03
C SER A 108 -24.18 -16.14 -1.50
N ILE A 109 -23.03 -16.17 -2.16
CA ILE A 109 -22.87 -16.60 -3.55
C ILE A 109 -22.54 -18.11 -3.70
N GLY A 110 -22.56 -18.87 -2.59
CA GLY A 110 -22.51 -20.33 -2.61
C GLY A 110 -21.11 -20.95 -2.56
N TYR A 111 -20.07 -20.22 -2.14
CA TYR A 111 -18.78 -20.85 -1.81
C TYR A 111 -18.96 -21.75 -0.59
N ASN A 112 -18.29 -22.90 -0.59
CA ASN A 112 -18.23 -23.73 0.61
C ASN A 112 -17.19 -23.18 1.60
N ILE A 113 -17.28 -23.62 2.85
CA ILE A 113 -16.46 -23.06 3.94
C ILE A 113 -14.96 -23.33 3.71
N ASP A 114 -14.58 -24.46 3.12
CA ASP A 114 -13.18 -24.78 2.83
C ASP A 114 -12.63 -23.94 1.66
N GLU A 115 -13.46 -23.58 0.67
CA GLU A 115 -13.13 -22.62 -0.39
C GLU A 115 -12.90 -21.22 0.19
N ILE A 116 -13.79 -20.78 1.09
CA ILE A 116 -13.64 -19.52 1.83
C ILE A 116 -12.33 -19.53 2.63
N GLU A 117 -12.04 -20.61 3.34
CA GLU A 117 -10.82 -20.76 4.13
C GLU A 117 -9.56 -20.62 3.26
N LYS A 118 -9.52 -21.28 2.11
CA LYS A 118 -8.41 -21.15 1.14
C LYS A 118 -8.25 -19.74 0.60
N VAL A 119 -9.36 -19.03 0.37
CA VAL A 119 -9.32 -17.62 -0.06
C VAL A 119 -8.74 -16.75 1.05
N LEU A 120 -9.15 -16.95 2.30
CA LEU A 120 -8.59 -16.22 3.44
C LEU A 120 -7.09 -16.53 3.65
N ASP A 121 -6.67 -17.77 3.41
CA ASP A 121 -5.25 -18.16 3.44
C ASP A 121 -4.45 -17.51 2.30
N PHE A 122 -5.05 -17.36 1.11
CA PHE A 122 -4.41 -16.72 -0.04
C PHE A 122 -4.28 -15.21 0.13
N ILE A 123 -5.37 -14.55 0.55
CA ILE A 123 -5.37 -13.12 0.89
C ILE A 123 -4.37 -12.87 2.02
N ASN A 124 -4.19 -13.87 2.90
CA ASN A 124 -3.43 -13.86 4.16
C ASN A 124 -3.47 -12.47 4.78
N VAL A 125 -4.42 -12.20 5.68
CA VAL A 125 -4.56 -10.86 6.27
C VAL A 125 -3.26 -10.37 6.97
N GLU A 126 -2.32 -11.28 7.28
CA GLU A 126 -0.90 -10.94 7.47
C GLU A 126 -0.36 -10.17 6.26
N ASN A 127 -0.27 -10.73 5.05
CA ASN A 127 0.03 -9.99 3.81
C ASN A 127 -0.83 -8.73 3.59
N PHE A 128 -2.13 -8.70 3.90
CA PHE A 128 -2.93 -7.46 3.76
C PHE A 128 -2.40 -6.32 4.65
N LEU A 129 -1.94 -6.64 5.86
CA LEU A 129 -1.35 -5.71 6.84
C LEU A 129 0.18 -5.65 6.81
N GLU A 130 0.85 -6.60 6.15
CA GLU A 130 2.28 -6.81 6.04
C GLU A 130 2.82 -6.60 4.63
N THR A 131 1.97 -6.34 3.62
CA THR A 131 2.38 -6.15 2.22
C THR A 131 3.57 -5.22 2.15
N ASP A 132 4.75 -5.83 1.99
CA ASP A 132 5.84 -5.26 1.25
C ASP A 132 5.22 -5.00 -0.13
N THR A 133 4.86 -3.75 -0.42
CA THR A 133 4.32 -3.36 -1.73
C THR A 133 5.21 -3.93 -2.81
N ASP A 134 4.67 -4.78 -3.69
CA ASP A 134 5.47 -5.45 -4.72
C ASP A 134 5.90 -4.40 -5.75
N PHE A 135 7.16 -3.95 -5.63
CA PHE A 135 7.72 -2.96 -6.53
C PHE A 135 8.24 -3.57 -7.84
N THR A 136 8.02 -4.87 -8.11
CA THR A 136 8.57 -5.53 -9.29
C THR A 136 8.21 -4.81 -10.58
N ASN A 137 7.00 -4.28 -10.74
CA ASN A 137 6.53 -3.57 -11.96
C ASN A 137 6.50 -2.04 -11.83
N LEU A 138 6.99 -1.52 -10.70
CA LEU A 138 7.02 -0.09 -10.43
C LEU A 138 8.03 0.60 -11.33
N SER A 139 7.65 1.73 -11.95
CA SER A 139 8.55 2.48 -12.82
C SER A 139 9.85 2.86 -12.11
N LEU A 140 10.97 2.82 -12.84
CA LEU A 140 12.30 3.19 -12.32
C LEU A 140 12.27 4.55 -11.63
N GLU A 141 11.55 5.50 -12.22
CA GLU A 141 11.39 6.85 -11.70
C GLU A 141 10.61 6.91 -10.37
N LYS A 142 9.57 6.08 -10.19
CA LYS A 142 8.83 5.99 -8.92
C LYS A 142 9.68 5.30 -7.85
N LYS A 143 10.48 4.28 -8.22
CA LYS A 143 11.47 3.64 -7.33
C LYS A 143 12.53 4.63 -6.84
N GLU A 144 13.03 5.51 -7.71
CA GLU A 144 13.99 6.56 -7.34
C GLU A 144 13.35 7.58 -6.37
N THR A 145 12.13 8.06 -6.62
CA THR A 145 11.40 8.96 -5.69
C THR A 145 11.22 8.34 -4.30
N LEU A 146 10.82 7.07 -4.23
CA LEU A 146 10.61 6.38 -2.95
C LEU A 146 11.92 6.15 -2.16
N LYS A 147 13.09 6.26 -2.80
CA LYS A 147 14.42 6.17 -2.18
C LYS A 147 14.96 7.49 -1.65
N LYS A 148 14.23 8.61 -1.72
CA LYS A 148 14.79 9.93 -1.38
C LYS A 148 14.41 10.45 0.00
N TYR A 149 13.23 10.08 0.48
CA TYR A 149 12.60 10.74 1.62
C TYR A 149 12.29 9.73 2.73
N SER A 150 12.76 10.04 3.93
CA SER A 150 12.34 9.39 5.18
C SER A 150 10.94 9.86 5.58
N PHE A 151 10.61 11.12 5.28
CA PHE A 151 9.29 11.71 5.50
C PHE A 151 8.93 12.61 4.32
N TYR A 152 7.66 12.59 3.90
CA TYR A 152 7.17 13.48 2.87
C TYR A 152 5.75 13.94 3.15
N ILE A 153 5.44 15.12 2.65
CA ILE A 153 4.08 15.66 2.55
C ILE A 153 3.72 15.81 1.08
N ASN A 154 2.45 15.57 0.80
CA ASN A 154 1.86 15.68 -0.51
C ASN A 154 1.27 17.09 -0.68
N PHE A 155 1.19 17.60 -1.90
CA PHE A 155 0.45 18.81 -2.22
C PHE A 155 -0.10 18.82 -3.63
N ASP A 156 -1.25 19.47 -3.80
CA ASP A 156 -1.94 19.61 -5.10
C ASP A 156 -1.47 20.84 -5.89
N GLU A 157 -2.05 21.04 -7.07
CA GLU A 157 -1.78 22.20 -7.95
C GLU A 157 -2.12 23.56 -7.31
N LYS A 158 -2.93 23.57 -6.24
CA LYS A 158 -3.34 24.76 -5.48
C LYS A 158 -2.51 24.96 -4.21
N LEU A 159 -1.46 24.16 -4.00
CA LEU A 159 -0.59 24.17 -2.81
C LEU A 159 -1.33 23.78 -1.51
N ASN A 160 -2.40 22.98 -1.60
CA ASN A 160 -2.99 22.37 -0.41
C ASN A 160 -2.12 21.20 0.02
N PHE A 161 -1.48 21.31 1.19
CA PHE A 161 -0.67 20.25 1.75
C PHE A 161 -1.53 19.18 2.41
N SER A 162 -1.20 17.92 2.16
CA SER A 162 -1.88 16.78 2.76
C SER A 162 -0.88 15.75 3.26
N LEU A 163 -1.23 15.09 4.36
CA LEU A 163 -0.62 13.83 4.73
C LEU A 163 -1.22 12.70 3.88
N PRO A 164 -0.56 11.54 3.77
CA PRO A 164 -1.16 10.35 3.17
C PRO A 164 -2.53 10.03 3.81
N LYS A 165 -3.51 9.62 2.99
CA LYS A 165 -4.87 9.31 3.46
C LYS A 165 -4.93 8.03 4.31
N GLY A 166 -3.92 7.17 4.18
CA GLY A 166 -3.68 5.96 4.96
C GLY A 166 -2.20 5.58 4.92
N LEU A 167 -1.77 4.69 5.81
CA LEU A 167 -0.41 4.13 5.78
C LEU A 167 -0.22 3.15 4.62
N LYS A 168 -1.32 2.60 4.09
CA LYS A 168 -1.36 1.64 2.99
C LYS A 168 -2.38 2.03 1.93
N ASP A 169 -1.99 1.79 0.70
CA ASP A 169 -2.83 1.91 -0.48
C ASP A 169 -3.80 0.71 -0.59
N SER A 170 -5.03 0.95 -1.04
CA SER A 170 -6.09 -0.05 -1.23
C SER A 170 -6.23 -0.52 -2.68
N ASN A 171 -5.37 -0.04 -3.59
CA ASN A 171 -5.39 -0.38 -5.02
C ASN A 171 -5.29 -1.87 -5.34
N GLU A 172 -4.30 -2.55 -4.76
CA GLU A 172 -4.10 -3.98 -4.98
C GLU A 172 -5.27 -4.80 -4.40
N ALA A 173 -5.83 -4.35 -3.29
CA ALA A 173 -6.97 -5.00 -2.64
C ALA A 173 -8.18 -5.09 -3.58
N TYR A 174 -8.47 -4.02 -4.32
CA TYR A 174 -9.58 -4.01 -5.28
C TYR A 174 -9.43 -5.08 -6.35
N LEU A 175 -8.26 -5.19 -6.99
CA LEU A 175 -8.03 -6.18 -8.04
C LEU A 175 -8.05 -7.61 -7.50
N ILE A 176 -7.51 -7.83 -6.31
CA ILE A 176 -7.57 -9.15 -5.64
C ILE A 176 -9.03 -9.54 -5.37
N VAL A 177 -9.81 -8.65 -4.76
CA VAL A 177 -11.23 -8.93 -4.48
C VAL A 177 -12.04 -9.10 -5.78
N LYS A 178 -11.70 -8.35 -6.82
CA LYS A 178 -12.34 -8.46 -8.15
C LYS A 178 -12.10 -9.85 -8.76
N ASP A 179 -10.85 -10.31 -8.82
CA ASP A 179 -10.52 -11.63 -9.36
C ASP A 179 -11.15 -12.78 -8.55
N LEU A 180 -11.21 -12.63 -7.22
CA LEU A 180 -11.87 -13.60 -6.34
C LEU A 180 -13.38 -13.71 -6.61
N LEU A 181 -14.02 -12.58 -6.95
CA LEU A 181 -15.46 -12.48 -7.19
C LEU A 181 -15.83 -12.42 -8.67
N LYS A 182 -14.89 -12.67 -9.60
CA LYS A 182 -15.10 -12.52 -11.06
C LYS A 182 -16.32 -13.28 -11.60
N ASN A 183 -16.64 -14.42 -11.00
CA ASN A 183 -17.79 -15.23 -11.40
C ASN A 183 -19.14 -14.58 -11.03
N TYR A 184 -19.14 -13.54 -10.20
CA TYR A 184 -20.32 -12.86 -9.66
C TYR A 184 -20.26 -11.33 -9.83
N GLY A 185 -19.15 -10.78 -10.34
CA GLY A 185 -18.93 -9.34 -10.48
C GLY A 185 -19.93 -8.61 -11.39
N ASN A 186 -20.64 -9.35 -12.26
CA ASN A 186 -21.67 -8.79 -13.14
C ASN A 186 -23.04 -8.60 -12.45
N ILE A 187 -23.25 -9.21 -11.29
CA ILE A 187 -24.49 -9.05 -10.53
C ILE A 187 -24.35 -7.79 -9.67
N LYS A 188 -24.88 -6.68 -10.19
CA LYS A 188 -24.85 -5.38 -9.49
C LYS A 188 -25.81 -5.31 -8.32
N ASN A 189 -26.93 -6.05 -8.34
CA ASN A 189 -27.93 -6.02 -7.27
C ASN A 189 -27.80 -7.27 -6.40
N PHE A 190 -27.47 -7.08 -5.12
CA PHE A 190 -27.14 -8.15 -4.18
C PHE A 190 -28.36 -8.90 -3.66
N ASP A 191 -29.59 -8.41 -3.91
CA ASP A 191 -30.83 -9.15 -3.65
C ASP A 191 -31.02 -10.33 -4.62
N LYS A 192 -30.26 -10.35 -5.73
CA LYS A 192 -30.25 -11.44 -6.71
C LYS A 192 -29.24 -12.55 -6.39
N PHE A 193 -28.48 -12.43 -5.30
CA PHE A 193 -27.63 -13.51 -4.84
C PHE A 193 -28.46 -14.70 -4.34
N PRO A 194 -27.91 -15.92 -4.33
CA PRO A 194 -28.58 -17.08 -3.74
C PRO A 194 -29.11 -16.81 -2.33
N ILE A 195 -28.38 -16.00 -1.56
CA ILE A 195 -28.87 -15.39 -0.32
C ILE A 195 -28.69 -13.86 -0.44
N PRO A 196 -29.76 -13.05 -0.37
CA PRO A 196 -29.64 -11.59 -0.40
C PRO A 196 -28.65 -11.06 0.64
N LEU A 197 -27.86 -10.05 0.23
CA LEU A 197 -26.73 -9.53 1.01
C LEU A 197 -26.83 -8.00 1.22
N ARG A 198 -26.40 -7.53 2.40
CA ARG A 198 -26.00 -6.13 2.63
C ARG A 198 -24.57 -6.04 3.13
N ILE A 199 -23.78 -5.15 2.53
CA ILE A 199 -22.42 -4.85 2.95
C ILE A 199 -22.40 -3.48 3.62
N ILE A 200 -21.79 -3.41 4.80
CA ILE A 200 -21.80 -2.20 5.61
C ILE A 200 -20.51 -1.42 5.45
N ALA A 201 -20.63 -0.12 5.21
CA ALA A 201 -19.53 0.83 5.33
C ALA A 201 -20.00 2.11 6.04
N THR A 202 -19.06 2.92 6.48
CA THR A 202 -19.34 4.21 7.12
C THR A 202 -19.11 5.33 6.10
N ASN A 203 -20.10 6.20 5.89
CA ASN A 203 -19.89 7.43 5.11
C ASN A 203 -19.05 8.40 5.95
N LEU A 204 -17.84 8.71 5.49
CA LEU A 204 -16.89 9.55 6.22
C LEU A 204 -17.34 11.02 6.30
N ASN A 205 -18.18 11.48 5.37
CA ASN A 205 -18.67 12.86 5.35
C ASN A 205 -19.81 13.10 6.34
N THR A 206 -20.61 12.07 6.64
CA THR A 206 -21.80 12.19 7.53
C THR A 206 -21.67 11.41 8.83
N GLY A 207 -20.75 10.43 8.90
CA GLY A 207 -20.64 9.47 10.00
C GLY A 207 -21.71 8.38 9.99
N GLU A 208 -22.59 8.36 8.98
CA GLU A 208 -23.74 7.46 8.92
C GLU A 208 -23.38 6.09 8.33
N THR A 209 -24.13 5.07 8.77
CA THR A 209 -24.04 3.71 8.23
C THR A 209 -24.68 3.64 6.84
N LYS A 210 -23.95 3.10 5.87
CA LYS A 210 -24.48 2.73 4.55
C LYS A 210 -24.52 1.21 4.42
N ALA A 211 -25.73 0.67 4.27
CA ALA A 211 -25.95 -0.71 3.89
C ALA A 211 -26.08 -0.82 2.36
N PHE A 212 -25.00 -1.21 1.70
CA PHE A 212 -25.00 -1.39 0.24
C PHE A 212 -25.80 -2.63 -0.14
N SER A 213 -26.81 -2.42 -1.00
CA SER A 213 -27.61 -3.46 -1.66
C SER A 213 -27.23 -3.66 -3.13
N GLU A 214 -26.49 -2.73 -3.70
CA GLU A 214 -26.08 -2.77 -5.10
C GLU A 214 -24.78 -1.98 -5.35
N GLY A 215 -24.15 -2.25 -6.50
CA GLY A 215 -22.95 -1.57 -7.00
C GLY A 215 -21.84 -2.54 -7.39
N ASP A 216 -20.61 -2.01 -7.55
CA ASP A 216 -19.43 -2.84 -7.73
C ASP A 216 -19.02 -3.48 -6.40
N ILE A 217 -19.37 -4.75 -6.23
CA ILE A 217 -19.17 -5.49 -4.98
C ILE A 217 -17.70 -5.49 -4.52
N ALA A 218 -16.74 -5.54 -5.43
CA ALA A 218 -15.32 -5.53 -5.05
C ALA A 218 -14.93 -4.16 -4.48
N LYS A 219 -15.37 -3.08 -5.12
CA LYS A 219 -15.14 -1.71 -4.63
C LYS A 219 -15.80 -1.47 -3.27
N ILE A 220 -17.03 -1.96 -3.09
CA ILE A 220 -17.79 -1.85 -1.84
C ILE A 220 -17.15 -2.67 -0.71
N LEU A 221 -16.66 -3.89 -0.99
CA LEU A 221 -15.94 -4.69 0.00
C LEU A 221 -14.64 -4.03 0.44
N VAL A 222 -13.87 -3.46 -0.50
CA VAL A 222 -12.66 -2.69 -0.15
C VAL A 222 -13.00 -1.49 0.72
N ALA A 223 -14.10 -0.77 0.42
CA ALA A 223 -14.57 0.32 1.28
C ALA A 223 -14.95 -0.18 2.69
N SER A 224 -15.68 -1.29 2.77
CA SER A 224 -16.07 -1.95 4.03
C SER A 224 -14.86 -2.45 4.86
N MET A 225 -13.71 -2.68 4.21
CA MET A 225 -12.45 -3.11 4.83
C MET A 225 -11.43 -1.96 5.00
N ALA A 226 -11.78 -0.73 4.61
CA ALA A 226 -10.88 0.42 4.66
C ALA A 226 -10.77 0.97 6.10
N ILE A 227 -10.05 0.25 6.96
CA ILE A 227 -9.86 0.60 8.37
C ILE A 227 -9.20 1.99 8.46
N PRO A 228 -9.82 2.95 9.17
CA PRO A 228 -9.26 4.30 9.34
C PRO A 228 -7.81 4.27 9.82
N THR A 229 -7.01 5.23 9.36
CA THR A 229 -5.55 5.38 9.60
C THR A 229 -4.65 4.33 8.92
N ILE A 230 -5.14 3.11 8.68
CA ILE A 230 -4.36 2.05 8.05
C ILE A 230 -4.54 2.09 6.54
N PHE A 231 -5.78 1.99 6.06
CA PHE A 231 -6.11 1.95 4.64
C PHE A 231 -6.74 3.26 4.18
N GLU A 232 -6.51 3.61 2.92
CA GLU A 232 -7.15 4.78 2.34
C GLU A 232 -8.67 4.61 2.21
N PRO A 233 -9.46 5.67 2.48
CA PRO A 233 -10.88 5.69 2.17
C PRO A 233 -11.16 5.45 0.68
N VAL A 234 -12.37 4.98 0.38
CA VAL A 234 -12.82 4.65 -0.98
C VAL A 234 -13.99 5.55 -1.36
N GLU A 235 -13.88 6.22 -2.50
CA GLU A 235 -14.97 7.05 -3.04
C GLU A 235 -15.94 6.19 -3.86
N ILE A 236 -17.24 6.22 -3.53
CA ILE A 236 -18.33 5.54 -4.26
C ILE A 236 -19.43 6.56 -4.48
N GLU A 237 -19.81 6.82 -5.74
CA GLU A 237 -20.89 7.74 -6.11
C GLU A 237 -20.76 9.14 -5.45
N GLY A 238 -19.53 9.69 -5.44
CA GLY A 238 -19.22 11.00 -4.87
C GLY A 238 -19.16 11.06 -3.33
N ASN A 239 -19.45 9.96 -2.64
CA ASN A 239 -19.30 9.85 -1.19
C ASN A 239 -18.03 9.08 -0.83
N VAL A 240 -17.41 9.44 0.30
CA VAL A 240 -16.19 8.79 0.78
C VAL A 240 -16.55 7.79 1.87
N TYR A 241 -16.11 6.55 1.74
CA TYR A 241 -16.44 5.47 2.65
C TYR A 241 -15.19 4.88 3.32
N VAL A 242 -15.37 4.47 4.58
CA VAL A 242 -14.40 3.72 5.38
C VAL A 242 -15.07 2.50 6.01
N ASP A 243 -14.28 1.67 6.71
CA ASP A 243 -14.76 0.45 7.34
C ASP A 243 -16.04 0.69 8.19
N GLY A 244 -16.99 -0.23 8.07
CA GLY A 244 -18.26 -0.18 8.78
C GLY A 244 -18.09 -0.30 10.30
N LEU A 245 -16.91 -0.69 10.80
CA LEU A 245 -16.62 -0.73 12.24
C LEU A 245 -16.89 0.61 12.92
N VAL A 246 -16.75 1.74 12.21
CA VAL A 246 -16.88 3.08 12.78
C VAL A 246 -18.33 3.38 13.16
N SER A 247 -19.29 3.06 12.29
CA SER A 247 -20.71 3.34 12.52
C SER A 247 -21.53 2.10 12.94
N ARG A 248 -21.24 0.90 12.42
CA ARG A 248 -22.00 -0.33 12.68
C ARG A 248 -21.16 -1.60 12.42
N ASN A 249 -20.42 -2.05 13.42
CA ASN A 249 -19.64 -3.29 13.29
C ASN A 249 -20.49 -4.56 13.26
N LEU A 250 -21.62 -4.59 14.00
CA LEU A 250 -22.54 -5.72 14.06
C LEU A 250 -23.93 -5.31 13.52
N PRO A 251 -24.19 -5.52 12.21
CA PRO A 251 -25.35 -4.95 11.52
C PRO A 251 -26.65 -5.76 11.68
N VAL A 252 -27.14 -5.81 12.92
CA VAL A 252 -28.39 -6.50 13.29
C VAL A 252 -29.62 -5.72 12.86
N GLU A 253 -29.58 -4.39 12.94
CA GLU A 253 -30.69 -3.53 12.51
C GLU A 253 -30.94 -3.67 11.01
N GLU A 254 -29.87 -3.63 10.22
CA GLU A 254 -29.91 -3.73 8.78
C GLU A 254 -30.43 -5.10 8.32
N ALA A 255 -30.22 -6.15 9.11
CA ALA A 255 -30.80 -7.47 8.87
C ALA A 255 -32.32 -7.49 9.06
N TYR A 256 -32.84 -6.80 10.08
CA TYR A 256 -34.29 -6.63 10.26
C TYR A 256 -34.89 -5.74 9.17
N ASP A 257 -34.18 -4.71 8.70
CA ASP A 257 -34.62 -3.85 7.60
C ASP A 257 -34.76 -4.61 6.27
N MET A 258 -34.00 -5.70 6.08
CA MET A 258 -34.18 -6.63 4.96
C MET A 258 -35.43 -7.52 5.08
N GLY A 259 -36.13 -7.49 6.22
CA GLY A 259 -37.33 -8.27 6.49
C GLY A 259 -37.07 -9.58 7.25
N ALA A 260 -35.96 -9.69 7.97
CA ALA A 260 -35.74 -10.82 8.88
C ALA A 260 -36.73 -10.80 10.05
N ASP A 261 -37.12 -11.98 10.51
CA ASP A 261 -37.86 -12.17 11.76
C ASP A 261 -36.96 -12.53 12.92
N LEU A 262 -35.89 -13.28 12.62
CA LEU A 262 -34.90 -13.76 13.58
C LEU A 262 -33.50 -13.46 13.06
N VAL A 263 -32.63 -13.04 13.98
CA VAL A 263 -31.24 -12.70 13.66
C VAL A 263 -30.28 -13.57 14.46
N ILE A 264 -29.41 -14.28 13.74
CA ILE A 264 -28.22 -14.94 14.30
C ILE A 264 -27.04 -13.99 14.10
N ALA A 265 -26.47 -13.50 15.19
CA ALA A 265 -25.34 -12.58 15.16
C ALA A 265 -24.05 -13.29 15.59
N SER A 266 -23.07 -13.36 14.68
CA SER A 266 -21.71 -13.78 15.00
C SER A 266 -20.85 -12.55 15.25
N ASP A 267 -20.46 -12.35 16.50
CA ASP A 267 -19.70 -11.18 16.94
C ASP A 267 -18.26 -11.55 17.32
N ILE A 268 -17.32 -11.02 16.56
CA ILE A 268 -15.87 -11.17 16.73
C ILE A 268 -15.18 -9.81 16.95
N GLY A 269 -15.96 -8.76 17.24
CA GLY A 269 -15.50 -7.40 17.37
C GLY A 269 -14.40 -7.23 18.42
N ALA A 270 -13.57 -6.20 18.24
CA ALA A 270 -12.48 -5.91 19.16
C ALA A 270 -13.03 -5.41 20.51
N PRO A 271 -12.65 -6.02 21.65
CA PRO A 271 -12.96 -5.43 22.95
C PRO A 271 -12.17 -4.14 23.14
N ILE A 272 -12.69 -3.24 23.97
CA ILE A 272 -11.93 -2.09 24.46
C ILE A 272 -10.86 -2.64 25.42
N VAL A 273 -9.60 -2.65 24.98
CA VAL A 273 -8.46 -3.13 25.79
C VAL A 273 -7.65 -1.93 26.29
N LYS A 274 -7.25 -1.96 27.56
CA LYS A 274 -6.26 -1.03 28.11
C LYS A 274 -4.90 -1.32 27.47
N LYS A 275 -4.26 -0.32 26.90
CA LYS A 275 -2.89 -0.44 26.39
C LYS A 275 -1.92 0.13 27.43
N ASP A 276 -0.75 -0.50 27.56
CA ASP A 276 0.29 -0.01 28.47
C ASP A 276 0.88 1.32 28.00
N ASN A 277 1.00 1.52 26.67
CA ASN A 277 1.46 2.75 26.06
C ASN A 277 0.52 3.19 24.93
N TYR A 278 0.12 4.45 24.97
CA TYR A 278 -0.67 5.09 23.91
C TYR A 278 0.23 5.99 23.03
N ASN A 279 0.06 5.91 21.71
CA ASN A 279 0.65 6.80 20.71
C ASN A 279 -0.49 7.40 19.87
N ILE A 280 -0.19 8.38 19.01
CA ILE A 280 -1.24 9.08 18.26
C ILE A 280 -2.16 8.13 17.46
N LEU A 281 -1.59 7.11 16.83
CA LEU A 281 -2.36 6.11 16.07
C LEU A 281 -3.20 5.23 16.99
N SER A 282 -2.64 4.79 18.12
CA SER A 282 -3.36 3.94 19.06
C SER A 282 -4.44 4.69 19.84
N VAL A 283 -4.29 6.00 20.04
CA VAL A 283 -5.35 6.87 20.58
C VAL A 283 -6.49 6.99 19.56
N LEU A 284 -6.20 7.32 18.30
CA LEU A 284 -7.23 7.43 17.25
C LEU A 284 -7.97 6.09 17.04
N SER A 285 -7.23 4.98 16.99
CA SER A 285 -7.81 3.64 16.89
C SER A 285 -8.66 3.27 18.12
N GLN A 286 -8.22 3.64 19.33
CA GLN A 286 -8.99 3.40 20.55
C GLN A 286 -10.31 4.19 20.55
N MET A 287 -10.29 5.46 20.12
CA MET A 287 -11.50 6.29 20.01
C MET A 287 -12.53 5.64 19.08
N SER A 288 -12.11 5.20 17.90
CA SER A 288 -12.98 4.47 16.97
C SER A 288 -13.51 3.16 17.57
N THR A 289 -12.67 2.41 18.28
CA THR A 289 -13.07 1.15 18.94
C THR A 289 -14.10 1.39 20.06
N ILE A 290 -13.95 2.45 20.84
CA ILE A 290 -14.90 2.81 21.91
C ILE A 290 -16.28 3.13 21.32
N GLN A 291 -16.33 3.97 20.29
CA GLN A 291 -17.58 4.29 19.58
C GLN A 291 -18.23 3.03 19.01
N SER A 292 -17.44 2.21 18.32
CA SER A 292 -17.88 0.93 17.75
C SER A 292 -18.46 -0.01 18.81
N SER A 293 -17.79 -0.15 19.96
CA SER A 293 -18.22 -1.03 21.04
C SER A 293 -19.55 -0.61 21.65
N ASN A 294 -19.80 0.69 21.81
CA ASN A 294 -21.06 1.20 22.35
C ASN A 294 -22.23 0.87 21.41
N ILE A 295 -22.05 1.08 20.10
CA ILE A 295 -23.07 0.76 19.10
C ILE A 295 -23.28 -0.75 19.00
N THR A 296 -22.19 -1.53 19.06
CA THR A 296 -22.24 -2.99 19.01
C THR A 296 -23.00 -3.59 20.20
N ASN A 297 -22.90 -3.01 21.40
CA ASN A 297 -23.69 -3.45 22.56
C ASN A 297 -25.19 -3.36 22.30
N ILE A 298 -25.65 -2.27 21.69
CA ILE A 298 -27.06 -2.09 21.31
C ILE A 298 -27.45 -3.16 20.26
N SER A 299 -26.60 -3.43 19.27
CA SER A 299 -26.85 -4.49 18.29
C SER A 299 -26.91 -5.89 18.92
N ARG A 300 -26.07 -6.19 19.92
CA ARG A 300 -26.08 -7.49 20.63
C ARG A 300 -27.42 -7.76 21.30
N GLU A 301 -28.00 -6.75 21.95
CA GLU A 301 -29.30 -6.86 22.62
C GLU A 301 -30.46 -7.11 21.66
N LYS A 302 -30.32 -6.66 20.40
CA LYS A 302 -31.33 -6.85 19.35
C LYS A 302 -31.26 -8.22 18.66
N ALA A 303 -30.16 -8.96 18.81
CA ALA A 303 -29.99 -10.26 18.17
C ALA A 303 -30.86 -11.34 18.85
N SER A 304 -31.50 -12.20 18.05
CA SER A 304 -32.28 -13.33 18.58
C SER A 304 -31.38 -14.42 19.16
N ILE A 305 -30.27 -14.70 18.47
CA ILE A 305 -29.21 -15.60 18.92
C ILE A 305 -27.87 -14.89 18.74
N LEU A 306 -27.15 -14.67 19.83
CA LEU A 306 -25.81 -14.11 19.81
C LEU A 306 -24.77 -15.24 19.96
N ILE A 307 -23.83 -15.30 19.03
CA ILE A 307 -22.68 -16.20 19.04
C ILE A 307 -21.42 -15.33 19.16
N SER A 308 -20.81 -15.32 20.34
CA SER A 308 -19.66 -14.47 20.67
C SER A 308 -18.46 -15.33 21.12
N PRO A 309 -17.58 -15.74 20.20
CA PRO A 309 -16.40 -16.54 20.52
C PRO A 309 -15.47 -15.84 21.53
N ASN A 310 -14.86 -16.60 22.43
CA ASN A 310 -13.90 -16.04 23.40
C ASN A 310 -12.52 -15.81 22.76
N ILE A 311 -12.36 -14.66 22.12
CA ILE A 311 -11.17 -14.29 21.31
C ILE A 311 -10.51 -12.99 21.78
N LYS A 312 -10.71 -12.61 23.05
CA LYS A 312 -10.25 -11.33 23.60
C LYS A 312 -8.72 -11.21 23.59
N ASP A 313 -8.01 -12.29 23.88
CA ASP A 313 -6.55 -12.33 24.01
C ASP A 313 -5.81 -12.59 22.69
N ILE A 314 -6.54 -12.84 21.61
CA ILE A 314 -5.96 -13.04 20.27
C ILE A 314 -5.95 -11.70 19.55
N SER A 315 -4.80 -11.33 19.00
CA SER A 315 -4.69 -10.10 18.21
C SER A 315 -5.41 -10.23 16.86
N ALA A 316 -6.00 -9.15 16.36
CA ALA A 316 -6.66 -9.13 15.04
C ALA A 316 -5.68 -9.27 13.86
N ILE A 317 -4.37 -9.33 14.14
CA ILE A 317 -3.30 -9.43 13.16
C ILE A 317 -2.43 -10.70 13.32
N ASP A 318 -2.76 -11.60 14.27
CA ASP A 318 -1.97 -12.81 14.56
C ASP A 318 -2.46 -14.01 13.73
N SER A 319 -1.74 -14.33 12.64
CA SER A 319 -2.09 -15.42 11.73
C SER A 319 -1.81 -16.81 12.32
N SER A 320 -0.90 -16.90 13.30
CA SER A 320 -0.49 -18.18 13.91
C SER A 320 -1.64 -18.88 14.66
N LYS A 321 -2.66 -18.10 15.02
CA LYS A 321 -3.85 -18.51 15.78
C LYS A 321 -5.05 -18.90 14.93
N LYS A 322 -4.90 -19.07 13.61
CA LYS A 322 -5.98 -19.46 12.68
C LYS A 322 -6.82 -20.64 13.21
N ASN A 323 -6.20 -21.79 13.48
CA ASN A 323 -6.92 -22.99 13.88
C ASN A 323 -7.62 -22.82 15.23
N ASP A 324 -6.98 -22.09 16.16
CA ASP A 324 -7.56 -21.76 17.46
C ASP A 324 -8.83 -20.91 17.27
N LEU A 325 -8.80 -19.90 16.40
CA LEU A 325 -9.95 -19.04 16.08
C LEU A 325 -11.12 -19.84 15.49
N ILE A 326 -10.87 -20.70 14.51
CA ILE A 326 -11.92 -21.58 13.92
C ILE A 326 -12.56 -22.44 15.02
N ASN A 327 -11.75 -23.04 15.88
CA ASN A 327 -12.24 -23.89 16.96
C ASN A 327 -13.06 -23.10 18.00
N LEU A 328 -12.61 -21.91 18.40
CA LEU A 328 -13.34 -21.03 19.32
C LEU A 328 -14.69 -20.59 18.73
N GLY A 329 -14.73 -20.31 17.43
CA GLY A 329 -15.96 -20.04 16.69
C GLY A 329 -16.95 -21.20 16.74
N LYS A 330 -16.44 -22.42 16.53
CA LYS A 330 -17.23 -23.65 16.61
C LYS A 330 -17.80 -23.86 18.02
N ILE A 331 -16.98 -23.75 19.06
CA ILE A 331 -17.40 -23.93 20.46
C ILE A 331 -18.54 -22.96 20.81
N ALA A 332 -18.38 -21.67 20.49
CA ALA A 332 -19.40 -20.66 20.80
C ALA A 332 -20.73 -20.90 20.06
N ALA A 333 -20.68 -21.44 18.83
CA ALA A 333 -21.88 -21.82 18.11
C ALA A 333 -22.52 -23.11 18.69
N GLU A 334 -21.71 -24.07 19.12
CA GLU A 334 -22.16 -25.31 19.77
C GLU A 334 -22.93 -25.03 21.07
N GLU A 335 -22.53 -24.02 21.84
CA GLU A 335 -23.25 -23.55 23.04
C GLU A 335 -24.67 -23.04 22.74
N GLN A 336 -24.93 -22.57 21.52
CA GLN A 336 -26.26 -22.07 21.10
C GLN A 336 -27.09 -23.11 20.34
N VAL A 337 -26.60 -24.35 20.16
CA VAL A 337 -27.27 -25.40 19.34
C VAL A 337 -28.72 -25.64 19.76
N SER A 338 -29.02 -25.61 21.06
CA SER A 338 -30.40 -25.78 21.55
C SER A 338 -31.37 -24.76 20.92
N LYS A 339 -30.96 -23.50 20.79
CA LYS A 339 -31.75 -22.45 20.13
C LYS A 339 -31.71 -22.58 18.61
N LEU A 340 -30.56 -22.94 18.03
CA LEU A 340 -30.41 -23.14 16.59
C LEU A 340 -31.28 -24.27 16.05
N LYS A 341 -31.58 -25.29 16.87
CA LYS A 341 -32.51 -26.38 16.54
C LYS A 341 -33.95 -25.93 16.41
N GLU A 342 -34.35 -24.85 17.08
CA GLU A 342 -35.70 -24.28 16.99
C GLU A 342 -35.92 -23.42 15.75
N LEU A 343 -34.85 -23.07 15.02
CA LEU A 343 -34.94 -22.27 13.80
C LEU A 343 -35.43 -23.07 12.59
N PRO A 344 -36.07 -22.39 11.62
CA PRO A 344 -36.41 -22.97 10.32
C PRO A 344 -35.22 -23.71 9.69
N LYS A 345 -35.49 -24.91 9.16
CA LYS A 345 -34.49 -25.77 8.53
C LYS A 345 -34.58 -25.68 7.01
N ASN A 346 -33.46 -25.88 6.32
CA ASN A 346 -33.51 -26.03 4.87
C ASN A 346 -34.28 -27.33 4.54
N SER A 347 -35.23 -27.25 3.60
CA SER A 347 -35.85 -28.43 3.02
C SER A 347 -34.75 -29.32 2.42
N SER A 348 -34.77 -30.61 2.75
CA SER A 348 -33.75 -31.60 2.37
C SER A 348 -33.39 -31.53 0.87
N ASN A 349 -32.08 -31.43 0.59
CA ASN A 349 -31.42 -31.40 -0.72
C ASN A 349 -31.56 -30.13 -1.58
N ILE A 350 -31.30 -28.95 -1.00
CA ILE A 350 -30.72 -27.86 -1.81
C ILE A 350 -29.22 -27.93 -1.59
N GLU A 351 -28.49 -28.71 -2.41
CA GLU A 351 -27.10 -28.31 -2.70
C GLU A 351 -27.18 -26.83 -3.03
N ARG A 352 -26.51 -25.95 -2.27
CA ARG A 352 -26.48 -24.52 -2.60
C ARG A 352 -26.16 -24.47 -4.08
N ALA A 353 -27.11 -24.01 -4.88
CA ALA A 353 -26.89 -23.90 -6.31
C ALA A 353 -25.71 -22.95 -6.42
N LYS A 354 -24.50 -23.49 -6.60
CA LYS A 354 -23.39 -22.70 -7.14
C LYS A 354 -24.03 -22.08 -8.36
N VAL A 355 -23.96 -20.75 -8.50
CA VAL A 355 -24.32 -20.16 -9.76
C VAL A 355 -23.29 -20.69 -10.75
N GLN A 356 -23.63 -21.83 -11.35
CA GLN A 356 -23.07 -22.21 -12.61
C GLN A 356 -23.68 -21.22 -13.57
N LYS A 357 -22.85 -20.36 -14.14
CA LYS A 357 -22.87 -20.31 -15.60
C LYS A 357 -21.65 -19.69 -16.24
N GLU A 358 -21.29 -20.39 -17.31
CA GLU A 358 -20.57 -19.96 -18.50
C GLU A 358 -19.47 -18.93 -18.27
N LYS A 359 -18.25 -19.46 -18.12
CA LYS A 359 -17.05 -18.79 -18.64
C LYS A 359 -17.35 -18.26 -20.04
N LYS A 360 -17.73 -16.97 -20.14
CA LYS A 360 -17.30 -16.21 -21.30
C LYS A 360 -15.83 -15.92 -21.06
N ASP A 361 -15.00 -16.88 -21.46
CA ASP A 361 -13.54 -16.73 -21.44
C ASP A 361 -13.09 -15.49 -22.24
N SER A 362 -13.96 -14.99 -23.13
CA SER A 362 -13.80 -13.69 -23.78
C SER A 362 -15.13 -12.97 -24.04
N PHE A 363 -15.08 -11.65 -24.05
CA PHE A 363 -16.13 -10.74 -24.49
C PHE A 363 -15.53 -9.61 -25.32
N VAL A 364 -16.37 -8.79 -25.96
CA VAL A 364 -15.92 -7.67 -26.80
C VAL A 364 -16.38 -6.37 -26.17
N ILE A 365 -15.49 -5.38 -26.13
CA ILE A 365 -15.83 -4.01 -25.70
C ILE A 365 -15.86 -3.12 -26.95
N ASN A 366 -16.97 -2.42 -27.15
CA ASN A 366 -17.19 -1.54 -28.30
C ASN A 366 -16.88 -0.07 -27.97
N LYS A 367 -17.05 0.31 -26.71
CA LYS A 367 -16.90 1.69 -26.24
C LYS A 367 -16.33 1.73 -24.82
N ILE A 368 -15.59 2.79 -24.52
CA ILE A 368 -15.15 3.13 -23.17
C ILE A 368 -15.90 4.38 -22.74
N GLU A 369 -16.43 4.37 -21.52
CA GLU A 369 -17.02 5.51 -20.84
C GLU A 369 -16.20 5.86 -19.61
N TYR A 370 -16.08 7.15 -19.35
CA TYR A 370 -15.23 7.72 -18.32
C TYR A 370 -16.08 8.45 -17.31
N ASP A 371 -15.68 8.42 -16.04
CA ASP A 371 -16.29 9.27 -15.03
C ASP A 371 -16.20 10.75 -15.42
N THR A 372 -17.28 11.49 -15.17
CA THR A 372 -17.42 12.91 -15.51
C THR A 372 -16.36 13.80 -14.85
N LYS A 373 -15.73 13.36 -13.75
CA LYS A 373 -14.67 14.11 -13.07
C LYS A 373 -13.32 14.07 -13.79
N PHE A 374 -13.14 13.18 -14.76
CA PHE A 374 -11.89 13.10 -15.51
C PHE A 374 -11.74 14.27 -16.48
N ASP A 375 -10.60 14.96 -16.39
CA ASP A 375 -10.24 15.98 -17.36
C ASP A 375 -9.85 15.35 -18.72
N LYS A 376 -9.74 16.20 -19.74
CA LYS A 376 -9.41 15.76 -21.10
C LYS A 376 -8.06 15.02 -21.16
N ASN A 377 -7.07 15.42 -20.35
CA ASN A 377 -5.75 14.81 -20.34
C ASN A 377 -5.82 13.38 -19.78
N THR A 378 -6.53 13.19 -18.67
CA THR A 378 -6.78 11.86 -18.08
C THR A 378 -7.48 10.94 -19.07
N ILE A 379 -8.50 11.45 -19.78
CA ILE A 379 -9.22 10.66 -20.80
C ILE A 379 -8.29 10.28 -21.96
N ASP A 380 -7.45 11.19 -22.46
CA ASP A 380 -6.49 10.90 -23.53
C ASP A 380 -5.45 9.84 -23.09
N ILE A 381 -4.99 9.90 -21.84
CA ILE A 381 -4.08 8.91 -21.24
C ILE A 381 -4.75 7.54 -21.19
N LEU A 382 -5.96 7.46 -20.64
CA LEU A 382 -6.70 6.20 -20.54
C LEU A 382 -7.02 5.63 -21.93
N ASN A 383 -7.41 6.46 -22.89
CA ASN A 383 -7.60 6.03 -24.28
C ASN A 383 -6.33 5.39 -24.85
N ASN A 384 -5.16 5.99 -24.66
CA ASN A 384 -3.90 5.43 -25.15
C ASN A 384 -3.58 4.04 -24.55
N VAL A 385 -4.06 3.75 -23.34
CA VAL A 385 -3.83 2.46 -22.66
C VAL A 385 -4.86 1.40 -23.05
N PHE A 386 -6.15 1.77 -23.05
CA PHE A 386 -7.27 0.83 -23.19
C PHE A 386 -7.81 0.69 -24.63
N LYS A 387 -7.53 1.63 -25.55
CA LYS A 387 -8.08 1.59 -26.93
C LYS A 387 -7.70 0.32 -27.72
N ASN A 388 -6.59 -0.33 -27.37
CA ASN A 388 -6.16 -1.58 -27.99
C ASN A 388 -7.05 -2.79 -27.62
N LEU A 389 -7.90 -2.65 -26.59
CA LEU A 389 -8.87 -3.67 -26.16
C LEU A 389 -10.18 -3.59 -26.94
N LEU A 390 -10.44 -2.49 -27.64
CA LEU A 390 -11.70 -2.29 -28.37
C LEU A 390 -11.83 -3.23 -29.56
N ASN A 391 -13.05 -3.68 -29.82
CA ASN A 391 -13.46 -4.49 -30.98
C ASN A 391 -12.68 -5.80 -31.14
N LYS A 392 -12.18 -6.37 -30.04
CA LYS A 392 -11.48 -7.66 -30.01
C LYS A 392 -12.01 -8.53 -28.86
N PRO A 393 -11.95 -9.87 -28.98
CA PRO A 393 -12.20 -10.76 -27.86
C PRO A 393 -11.13 -10.52 -26.78
N ILE A 394 -11.56 -10.15 -25.59
CA ILE A 394 -10.70 -9.92 -24.42
C ILE A 394 -11.28 -10.58 -23.19
N SER A 395 -10.44 -10.81 -22.19
CA SER A 395 -10.82 -11.28 -20.86
C SER A 395 -10.76 -10.13 -19.84
N GLU A 396 -11.37 -10.31 -18.66
CA GLU A 396 -11.22 -9.35 -17.55
C GLU A 396 -9.75 -9.18 -17.16
N SER A 397 -8.96 -10.26 -17.19
CA SER A 397 -7.52 -10.21 -16.92
C SER A 397 -6.77 -9.27 -17.86
N ASP A 398 -7.24 -9.09 -19.10
CA ASP A 398 -6.63 -8.15 -20.03
C ASP A 398 -6.90 -6.69 -19.61
N ILE A 399 -8.07 -6.39 -19.06
CA ILE A 399 -8.42 -5.09 -18.47
C ILE A 399 -7.59 -4.86 -17.22
N GLU A 400 -7.54 -5.83 -16.31
CA GLU A 400 -6.80 -5.72 -15.04
C GLU A 400 -5.30 -5.48 -15.28
N LYS A 401 -4.69 -6.15 -16.27
CA LYS A 401 -3.29 -5.86 -16.67
C LYS A 401 -3.11 -4.41 -17.11
N LYS A 402 -4.08 -3.81 -17.81
CA LYS A 402 -4.04 -2.38 -18.18
C LYS A 402 -4.22 -1.46 -16.98
N ILE A 403 -5.05 -1.84 -16.02
CA ILE A 403 -5.22 -1.09 -14.77
C ILE A 403 -3.91 -1.11 -13.95
N VAL A 404 -3.26 -2.27 -13.85
CA VAL A 404 -1.94 -2.40 -13.21
C VAL A 404 -0.89 -1.54 -13.94
N ASP A 405 -0.92 -1.47 -15.28
CA ASP A 405 -0.07 -0.54 -16.04
C ASP A 405 -0.34 0.92 -15.59
N ILE A 406 -1.60 1.32 -15.35
CA ILE A 406 -1.98 2.66 -14.87
C ILE A 406 -1.53 2.92 -13.42
N TYR A 407 -1.73 2.00 -12.48
CA TYR A 407 -1.26 2.14 -11.09
C TYR A 407 0.24 2.35 -10.98
N ASN A 408 0.98 1.75 -11.92
CA ASN A 408 2.42 1.93 -12.03
C ASN A 408 2.85 3.21 -12.76
N SER A 409 1.92 3.92 -13.40
CA SER A 409 2.21 5.00 -14.36
C SER A 409 2.29 6.42 -13.78
N LYS A 410 2.07 6.63 -12.47
CA LYS A 410 1.99 7.96 -11.80
C LYS A 410 0.84 8.87 -12.30
N TYR A 411 -0.01 8.41 -13.21
CA TYR A 411 -1.11 9.20 -13.76
C TYR A 411 -2.38 9.11 -12.91
N MET A 412 -2.64 7.97 -12.30
CA MET A 412 -3.80 7.76 -11.43
C MET A 412 -3.36 7.03 -10.18
N ASP A 413 -3.92 7.44 -9.04
CA ASP A 413 -3.76 6.70 -7.81
C ASP A 413 -4.71 5.51 -7.87
N LYS A 414 -6.00 5.70 -8.15
CA LYS A 414 -7.00 4.60 -8.22
C LYS A 414 -7.72 4.57 -9.56
N LEU A 415 -8.14 3.38 -10.00
CA LEU A 415 -8.85 3.14 -11.27
C LEU A 415 -9.67 1.84 -11.15
N TYR A 416 -10.97 2.02 -10.99
CA TYR A 416 -11.99 1.01 -10.95
C TYR A 416 -12.58 0.80 -12.34
N TYR A 417 -13.17 -0.37 -12.55
CA TYR A 417 -13.84 -0.67 -13.82
C TYR A 417 -15.10 -1.51 -13.63
N THR A 418 -16.07 -1.29 -14.50
CA THR A 418 -17.20 -2.19 -14.69
C THR A 418 -17.43 -2.42 -16.19
N VAL A 419 -17.91 -3.61 -16.54
CA VAL A 419 -18.27 -3.95 -17.92
C VAL A 419 -19.77 -4.20 -17.96
N ASP A 420 -20.48 -3.47 -18.80
CA ASP A 420 -21.93 -3.62 -18.99
C ASP A 420 -22.27 -3.44 -20.47
N ASN A 421 -23.07 -4.35 -21.05
CA ASN A 421 -23.52 -4.27 -22.45
C ASN A 421 -22.40 -3.93 -23.47
N ASN A 422 -21.23 -4.56 -23.36
CA ASN A 422 -20.03 -4.29 -24.20
C ASN A 422 -19.44 -2.88 -24.05
N VAL A 423 -19.74 -2.18 -22.96
CA VAL A 423 -19.16 -0.88 -22.59
C VAL A 423 -18.28 -1.05 -21.36
N LEU A 424 -17.06 -0.50 -21.43
CA LEU A 424 -16.15 -0.42 -20.29
C LEU A 424 -16.33 0.93 -19.60
N HIS A 425 -16.83 0.94 -18.38
CA HIS A 425 -16.89 2.14 -17.55
C HIS A 425 -15.64 2.21 -16.68
N LEU A 426 -14.96 3.36 -16.69
CA LEU A 426 -13.75 3.63 -15.89
C LEU A 426 -14.00 4.82 -14.94
N ASP A 427 -13.76 4.60 -13.66
CA ASP A 427 -13.83 5.59 -12.56
C ASP A 427 -12.58 5.47 -11.69
N GLY A 428 -12.18 6.51 -10.96
CA GLY A 428 -10.95 6.49 -10.19
C GLY A 428 -10.58 7.82 -9.54
N GLU A 429 -9.42 7.84 -8.89
CA GLU A 429 -8.85 9.04 -8.28
C GLU A 429 -7.58 9.45 -9.06
N LYS A 430 -7.51 10.72 -9.46
CA LYS A 430 -6.36 11.28 -10.17
C LYS A 430 -5.15 11.26 -9.24
N GLY A 431 -4.02 10.75 -9.74
CA GLY A 431 -2.84 10.53 -8.91
C GLY A 431 -1.84 11.66 -9.01
N HIS A 432 -2.19 12.86 -8.54
CA HIS A 432 -1.26 13.99 -8.57
C HIS A 432 -1.15 14.61 -7.19
N LEU A 433 -0.17 14.14 -6.45
CA LEU A 433 0.33 14.87 -5.31
C LEU A 433 1.82 15.03 -5.50
N ASN A 434 2.20 16.26 -5.83
CA ASN A 434 3.58 16.71 -5.76
C ASN A 434 4.07 16.47 -4.33
N ARG A 435 5.36 16.20 -4.16
CA ARG A 435 5.90 15.83 -2.86
C ARG A 435 6.94 16.83 -2.44
N ILE A 436 6.95 17.18 -1.16
CA ILE A 436 8.12 17.74 -0.49
C ILE A 436 8.51 16.73 0.57
N GLY A 437 9.79 16.38 0.61
CA GLY A 437 10.28 15.40 1.55
C GLY A 437 11.63 15.73 2.12
N VAL A 438 11.89 15.10 3.26
CA VAL A 438 13.16 15.15 3.97
C VAL A 438 13.73 13.75 4.08
N GLY A 439 15.01 13.62 3.76
CA GLY A 439 15.77 12.39 3.83
C GLY A 439 16.92 12.50 4.81
N PHE A 440 17.26 11.38 5.43
CA PHE A 440 18.44 11.23 6.27
C PHE A 440 19.26 10.04 5.78
N ASN A 441 20.58 10.18 5.79
CA ASN A 441 21.51 9.11 5.47
C ASN A 441 22.76 9.20 6.36
N TYR A 442 23.17 8.08 6.94
CA TYR A 442 24.46 7.91 7.60
C TYR A 442 25.09 6.61 7.15
N GLN A 443 26.37 6.65 6.78
CA GLN A 443 27.13 5.44 6.46
C GLN A 443 28.54 5.52 7.06
N THR A 444 28.95 4.45 7.74
CA THR A 444 30.32 4.33 8.28
C THR A 444 31.35 4.51 7.18
N GLY A 445 32.29 5.43 7.38
CA GLY A 445 33.32 5.79 6.41
C GLY A 445 32.93 6.92 5.46
N TYR A 446 31.65 7.03 5.07
CA TYR A 446 31.17 8.13 4.22
C TYR A 446 30.84 9.37 5.05
N GLY A 447 29.96 9.26 6.05
CA GLY A 447 29.49 10.38 6.86
C GLY A 447 27.97 10.49 6.93
N THR A 448 27.49 11.66 7.39
CA THR A 448 26.09 12.01 7.58
C THR A 448 25.65 13.04 6.53
N THR A 449 24.53 12.78 5.88
CA THR A 449 23.90 13.70 4.93
C THR A 449 22.40 13.76 5.15
N PHE A 450 21.84 14.95 5.04
CA PHE A 450 20.42 15.22 5.04
C PHE A 450 20.02 15.70 3.65
N ASN A 451 18.78 15.40 3.26
CA ASN A 451 18.19 15.84 2.01
C ASN A 451 16.89 16.59 2.28
N VAL A 452 16.67 17.69 1.59
CA VAL A 452 15.36 18.31 1.44
C VAL A 452 15.12 18.41 -0.05
N GLY A 453 14.01 17.84 -0.54
CA GLY A 453 13.72 17.88 -1.96
C GLY A 453 12.24 17.90 -2.27
N THR A 454 11.94 18.18 -3.52
CA THR A 454 10.60 18.09 -4.07
C THR A 454 10.59 17.32 -5.39
N ASP A 455 9.53 16.52 -5.56
CA ASP A 455 9.20 15.86 -6.81
C ASP A 455 7.89 16.47 -7.33
N LEU A 456 7.96 17.15 -8.48
CA LEU A 456 6.83 17.78 -9.15
C LEU A 456 6.46 16.98 -10.39
N PHE A 457 5.19 16.59 -10.49
CA PHE A 457 4.66 15.82 -11.60
C PHE A 457 3.65 16.65 -12.37
N PHE A 458 3.95 16.94 -13.63
CA PHE A 458 3.05 17.65 -14.52
C PHE A 458 2.60 16.70 -15.63
N ASN A 459 1.29 16.50 -15.72
CA ASN A 459 0.70 15.59 -16.68
C ASN A 459 -0.08 16.36 -17.75
N GLY A 460 0.43 16.26 -18.97
CA GLY A 460 -0.22 16.73 -20.19
C GLY A 460 0.08 15.78 -21.35
N LYS A 461 0.04 16.29 -22.58
CA LYS A 461 0.46 15.53 -23.78
C LYS A 461 1.88 14.94 -23.66
N PHE A 462 2.74 15.63 -22.90
CA PHE A 462 4.04 15.16 -22.47
C PHE A 462 4.01 15.03 -20.95
N GLY A 463 4.53 13.91 -20.44
CA GLY A 463 4.80 13.77 -19.01
C GLY A 463 6.06 14.53 -18.65
N ASN A 464 6.03 15.24 -17.53
CA ASN A 464 7.19 15.95 -17.02
C ASN A 464 7.35 15.67 -15.53
N ASN A 465 8.53 15.18 -15.14
CA ASN A 465 8.95 15.11 -13.75
C ASN A 465 10.09 16.10 -13.52
N ILE A 466 9.88 17.02 -12.58
CA ILE A 466 10.91 17.93 -12.09
C ILE A 466 11.26 17.52 -10.67
N ASN A 467 12.53 17.26 -10.44
CA ASN A 467 13.06 16.94 -9.14
C ASN A 467 14.09 18.01 -8.73
N LEU A 468 13.88 18.59 -7.56
CA LEU A 468 14.78 19.55 -6.93
C LEU A 468 15.25 18.93 -5.62
N ASN A 469 16.56 18.81 -5.41
CA ASN A 469 17.08 18.33 -4.13
C ASN A 469 18.19 19.24 -3.60
N PHE A 470 18.25 19.34 -2.27
CA PHE A 470 19.27 20.03 -1.52
C PHE A 470 19.84 19.07 -0.47
N LYS A 471 21.12 18.75 -0.61
CA LYS A 471 21.89 17.89 0.28
C LYS A 471 22.77 18.74 1.20
N PHE A 472 22.74 18.45 2.50
CA PHE A 472 23.55 19.14 3.51
C PHE A 472 24.07 18.17 4.59
N GLY A 473 24.97 18.60 5.47
CA GLY A 473 25.65 17.76 6.45
C GLY A 473 27.16 17.75 6.20
N ASP A 474 27.78 16.56 6.14
CA ASP A 474 29.20 16.41 5.84
C ASP A 474 29.56 16.80 4.39
N TYR A 475 28.58 16.74 3.49
CA TYR A 475 28.73 17.08 2.07
C TYR A 475 27.54 17.88 1.57
N LEU A 476 27.83 18.97 0.86
CA LEU A 476 26.81 19.80 0.23
C LEU A 476 26.43 19.27 -1.15
N GLY A 477 25.19 19.54 -1.58
CA GLY A 477 24.76 19.29 -2.94
C GLY A 477 23.45 20.01 -3.25
N ALA A 478 23.26 20.35 -4.52
CA ALA A 478 22.01 20.88 -5.03
C ALA A 478 21.85 20.39 -6.47
N ASP A 479 20.73 19.76 -6.79
CA ASP A 479 20.46 19.29 -8.15
C ASP A 479 19.03 19.60 -8.59
N LEU A 480 18.89 19.89 -9.88
CA LEU A 480 17.65 20.05 -10.62
C LEU A 480 17.66 19.04 -11.76
N GLY A 481 16.92 17.95 -11.56
CA GLY A 481 16.65 16.94 -12.58
C GLY A 481 15.32 17.21 -13.27
N THR A 482 15.28 17.11 -14.59
CA THR A 482 14.03 17.06 -15.36
C THR A 482 14.01 15.84 -16.28
N LEU A 483 12.86 15.17 -16.32
CA LEU A 483 12.55 14.07 -17.24
C LEU A 483 11.30 14.46 -17.99
N THR A 484 11.45 14.85 -19.26
CA THR A 484 10.32 15.17 -20.15
C THR A 484 10.16 14.05 -21.15
N TYR A 485 8.97 13.46 -21.26
CA TYR A 485 8.74 12.30 -22.11
C TYR A 485 7.38 12.28 -22.78
N TYR A 486 7.31 11.56 -23.89
CA TYR A 486 6.11 11.22 -24.60
C TYR A 486 5.80 9.72 -24.44
N GLY A 487 4.52 9.40 -24.32
CA GLY A 487 4.03 8.03 -24.17
C GLY A 487 3.83 7.61 -22.71
N ILE A 488 3.01 6.58 -22.53
CA ILE A 488 2.68 6.00 -21.22
C ILE A 488 3.47 4.70 -21.03
N LYS A 489 3.46 3.86 -22.07
CA LYS A 489 4.24 2.64 -22.26
C LYS A 489 5.20 2.86 -23.43
N ASN A 490 6.44 2.38 -23.36
CA ASN A 490 7.52 2.77 -24.29
C ASN A 490 7.78 4.29 -24.28
N ARG A 491 8.12 4.85 -23.12
CA ARG A 491 8.34 6.30 -22.99
C ARG A 491 9.60 6.68 -23.74
N PHE A 492 9.57 7.74 -24.54
CA PHE A 492 10.80 8.34 -25.08
C PHE A 492 10.86 9.80 -24.65
N GLY A 493 12.05 10.29 -24.34
CA GLY A 493 12.15 11.60 -23.76
C GLY A 493 13.55 12.17 -23.72
N ILE A 494 13.61 13.36 -23.13
CA ILE A 494 14.81 14.11 -22.84
C ILE A 494 15.00 14.11 -21.32
N LEU A 495 16.21 13.82 -20.88
CA LEU A 495 16.64 14.01 -19.52
C LEU A 495 17.59 15.20 -19.46
N THR A 496 17.39 16.08 -18.49
CA THR A 496 18.33 17.13 -18.15
C THR A 496 18.64 17.04 -16.67
N ASN A 497 19.89 17.19 -16.27
CA ASN A 497 20.23 17.31 -14.87
C ASN A 497 21.34 18.35 -14.71
N ILE A 498 21.08 19.38 -13.92
CA ILE A 498 22.08 20.38 -13.55
C ILE A 498 22.26 20.35 -12.05
N GLY A 499 23.50 20.34 -11.59
CA GLY A 499 23.73 20.30 -10.16
C GLY A 499 25.15 20.59 -9.73
N TYR A 500 25.29 20.74 -8.42
CA TYR A 500 26.53 20.81 -7.67
C TYR A 500 26.53 19.69 -6.64
N ASN A 501 27.67 19.03 -6.45
CA ASN A 501 27.79 17.95 -5.49
C ASN A 501 29.19 17.90 -4.86
N GLU A 502 29.24 17.72 -3.55
CA GLU A 502 30.43 17.38 -2.80
C GLU A 502 30.43 15.89 -2.43
N SER A 503 31.62 15.30 -2.45
CA SER A 503 31.84 13.90 -2.07
C SER A 503 33.27 13.70 -1.52
N PRO A 504 33.47 12.74 -0.61
CA PRO A 504 34.79 12.43 -0.11
C PRO A 504 35.57 11.53 -1.07
N PHE A 505 36.89 11.72 -1.07
CA PHE A 505 37.83 10.77 -1.65
C PHE A 505 38.88 10.42 -0.60
N PHE A 506 39.06 9.13 -0.34
CA PHE A 506 39.96 8.64 0.71
C PHE A 506 41.17 7.91 0.14
N LEU A 507 42.34 8.13 0.78
CA LEU A 507 43.54 7.32 0.57
C LEU A 507 43.79 6.44 1.79
N TYR A 508 44.13 5.19 1.51
CA TYR A 508 44.44 4.19 2.52
C TYR A 508 45.81 3.58 2.32
N GLU A 509 46.48 3.31 3.42
CA GLU A 509 47.69 2.51 3.49
C GLU A 509 47.54 1.51 4.64
N ASN A 510 47.69 0.21 4.34
CA ASN A 510 47.51 -0.87 5.33
C ASN A 510 46.21 -0.74 6.16
N ARG A 511 45.07 -0.48 5.50
CA ARG A 511 43.73 -0.23 6.09
C ARG A 511 43.60 1.04 6.93
N LYS A 512 44.68 1.80 7.15
CA LYS A 512 44.62 3.08 7.84
C LYS A 512 44.34 4.18 6.82
N LYS A 513 43.32 5.00 7.07
CA LYS A 513 43.07 6.20 6.28
C LYS A 513 44.22 7.19 6.52
N ILE A 514 44.96 7.53 5.47
CA ILE A 514 46.12 8.42 5.52
C ILE A 514 45.83 9.82 4.97
N ALA A 515 44.82 9.95 4.10
CA ALA A 515 44.36 11.24 3.60
C ALA A 515 42.86 11.21 3.27
N LYS A 516 42.23 12.39 3.37
CA LYS A 516 40.87 12.69 2.91
C LYS A 516 40.94 13.90 2.01
N PHE A 517 40.25 13.82 0.88
CA PHE A 517 40.05 14.89 -0.08
C PHE A 517 38.57 15.21 -0.19
N MET A 518 38.27 16.47 -0.48
CA MET A 518 36.96 16.92 -0.89
C MET A 518 36.93 17.05 -2.41
N ASN A 519 36.08 16.25 -3.06
CA ASN A 519 35.77 16.39 -4.47
C ASN A 519 34.52 17.27 -4.62
N ARG A 520 34.63 18.35 -5.38
CA ARG A 520 33.54 19.29 -5.70
C ARG A 520 33.27 19.26 -7.19
N GLU A 521 32.04 18.96 -7.57
CA GLU A 521 31.63 18.85 -8.96
C GLU A 521 30.42 19.73 -9.25
N ALA A 522 30.53 20.63 -10.22
CA ALA A 522 29.37 21.23 -10.88
C ALA A 522 29.18 20.54 -12.24
N TYR A 523 27.95 20.14 -12.56
CA TYR A 523 27.69 19.36 -13.77
C TYR A 523 26.40 19.75 -14.47
N LEU A 524 26.40 19.56 -15.79
CA LEU A 524 25.25 19.64 -16.67
C LEU A 524 25.20 18.35 -17.50
N ASN A 525 24.14 17.57 -17.32
CA ASN A 525 23.82 16.39 -18.11
C ASN A 525 22.63 16.69 -19.02
N ILE A 526 22.77 16.40 -20.31
CA ILE A 526 21.70 16.43 -21.29
C ILE A 526 21.72 15.12 -22.04
N GLY A 527 20.59 14.43 -22.11
CA GLY A 527 20.49 13.16 -22.81
C GLY A 527 19.11 12.88 -23.35
N ILE A 528 19.05 11.87 -24.19
CA ILE A 528 17.81 11.24 -24.65
C ILE A 528 17.68 9.88 -23.98
N PHE A 529 16.44 9.43 -23.80
CA PHE A 529 16.17 8.11 -23.27
C PHE A 529 14.95 7.46 -23.91
N THR A 530 14.90 6.14 -23.79
CA THR A 530 13.72 5.34 -24.03
C THR A 530 13.53 4.35 -22.87
N GLN A 531 12.28 4.16 -22.43
CA GLN A 531 11.86 3.20 -21.42
C GLN A 531 10.85 2.26 -22.05
N PRO A 532 11.30 1.17 -22.71
CA PRO A 532 10.41 0.25 -23.41
C PRO A 532 9.43 -0.44 -22.44
N ILE A 533 9.87 -0.69 -21.21
CA ILE A 533 9.03 -1.15 -20.11
C ILE A 533 9.32 -0.30 -18.86
N ASN A 534 8.39 -0.27 -17.91
CA ASN A 534 8.49 0.58 -16.70
C ASN A 534 9.80 0.37 -15.92
N ASN A 535 10.34 -0.85 -15.97
CA ASN A 535 11.50 -1.26 -15.19
C ASN A 535 12.82 -1.16 -15.95
N SER A 536 12.82 -0.66 -17.19
CA SER A 536 14.03 -0.55 -18.00
C SER A 536 14.19 0.84 -18.61
N MET A 537 15.44 1.26 -18.79
CA MET A 537 15.77 2.53 -19.41
C MET A 537 17.05 2.39 -20.21
N ILE A 538 17.01 2.83 -21.46
CA ILE A 538 18.17 3.01 -22.31
C ILE A 538 18.35 4.52 -22.47
N SER A 539 19.54 5.03 -22.20
CA SER A 539 19.83 6.45 -22.28
C SER A 539 21.18 6.71 -22.91
N TYR A 540 21.25 7.78 -23.69
CA TYR A 540 22.47 8.31 -24.28
C TYR A 540 22.53 9.80 -24.01
N GLY A 541 23.67 10.29 -23.54
CA GLY A 541 23.78 11.69 -23.15
C GLY A 541 25.20 12.19 -23.06
N VAL A 542 25.29 13.50 -22.81
CA VAL A 542 26.52 14.26 -22.65
C VAL A 542 26.48 14.96 -21.29
N ILE A 543 27.55 14.80 -20.52
CA ILE A 543 27.76 15.38 -19.20
C ILE A 543 28.97 16.31 -19.29
N SER A 544 28.77 17.60 -19.08
CA SER A 544 29.85 18.56 -18.84
C SER A 544 30.06 18.68 -17.34
N LYS A 545 31.29 18.53 -16.85
CA LYS A 545 31.66 18.60 -15.43
C LYS A 545 32.80 19.60 -15.22
N PHE A 546 32.67 20.39 -14.17
CA PHE A 546 33.73 21.21 -13.60
C PHE A 546 34.05 20.60 -12.24
N SER A 547 35.25 20.03 -12.11
CA SER A 547 35.64 19.26 -10.93
C SER A 547 36.84 19.91 -10.25
N SER A 548 36.86 19.89 -8.92
CA SER A 548 38.02 20.22 -8.12
C SER A 548 38.20 19.22 -6.99
N LEU A 549 39.42 18.69 -6.87
CA LEU A 549 39.81 17.81 -5.79
C LEU A 549 40.82 18.56 -4.91
N LYS A 550 40.50 18.73 -3.63
CA LYS A 550 41.37 19.41 -2.64
C LYS A 550 41.56 18.54 -1.40
N GLN A 551 42.77 18.51 -0.85
CA GLN A 551 43.07 17.75 0.36
C GLN A 551 42.46 18.46 1.57
N ASP A 552 41.73 17.71 2.38
CA ASP A 552 41.15 18.14 3.65
C ASP A 552 42.09 17.76 4.81
N THR A 553 42.55 16.50 4.81
CA THR A 553 43.54 15.98 5.78
C THR A 553 44.52 15.04 5.06
N GLY A 554 45.79 15.02 5.46
CA GLY A 554 46.83 14.16 4.86
C GLY A 554 48.23 14.76 4.97
N GLY A 555 49.23 14.06 4.41
CA GLY A 555 50.61 14.56 4.32
C GLY A 555 50.89 15.34 3.03
N ASN A 556 52.14 15.78 2.83
CA ASN A 556 52.53 16.54 1.63
C ASN A 556 52.52 15.68 0.35
N LEU A 557 52.95 14.41 0.43
CA LEU A 557 52.98 13.49 -0.73
C LEU A 557 51.61 13.27 -1.37
N SER A 558 50.52 13.41 -0.60
CA SER A 558 49.17 13.23 -1.12
C SER A 558 48.62 14.51 -1.78
N GLN A 559 49.21 15.69 -1.53
CA GLN A 559 48.77 16.98 -2.11
C GLN A 559 48.96 17.02 -3.64
N ASP A 560 49.88 16.23 -4.19
CA ASP A 560 50.09 16.13 -5.64
C ASP A 560 48.88 15.60 -6.42
N LEU A 561 47.87 15.06 -5.72
CA LEU A 561 46.61 14.63 -6.33
C LEU A 561 45.58 15.76 -6.48
N GLU A 562 45.82 16.94 -5.91
CA GLU A 562 44.92 18.08 -6.04
C GLU A 562 44.83 18.58 -7.47
N TYR A 563 43.63 18.96 -7.89
CA TYR A 563 43.43 19.52 -9.23
C TYR A 563 42.16 20.38 -9.31
N SER A 564 42.07 21.14 -10.41
CA SER A 564 40.83 21.72 -10.91
C SER A 564 40.80 21.56 -12.43
N ASP A 565 39.75 20.94 -12.95
CA ASP A 565 39.69 20.54 -14.37
C ASP A 565 38.24 20.49 -14.88
N ASN A 566 38.10 20.64 -16.19
CA ASN A 566 36.82 20.61 -16.89
C ASN A 566 36.78 19.42 -17.84
N GLN A 567 35.68 18.68 -17.83
CA GLN A 567 35.55 17.46 -18.60
C GLN A 567 34.20 17.36 -19.27
N THR A 568 34.21 16.89 -20.51
CA THR A 568 32.99 16.48 -21.20
C THR A 568 32.99 14.97 -21.36
N LYS A 569 31.88 14.33 -20.99
CA LYS A 569 31.70 12.89 -20.98
C LYS A 569 30.44 12.54 -21.75
N THR A 570 30.55 11.68 -22.75
CA THR A 570 29.40 11.02 -23.35
C THR A 570 29.20 9.64 -22.71
N TYR A 571 27.95 9.18 -22.63
CA TYR A 571 27.64 7.87 -22.08
C TYR A 571 26.52 7.18 -22.84
N LEU A 572 26.57 5.84 -22.82
CA LEU A 572 25.44 4.96 -23.12
C LEU A 572 25.13 4.16 -21.86
N ARG A 573 23.89 4.20 -21.38
CA ARG A 573 23.47 3.51 -20.16
C ARG A 573 22.22 2.68 -20.37
N LEU A 574 22.25 1.45 -19.87
CA LEU A 574 21.12 0.54 -19.81
C LEU A 574 20.86 0.18 -18.33
N LYS A 575 19.68 0.57 -17.84
CA LYS A 575 19.18 0.22 -16.51
C LYS A 575 18.05 -0.79 -16.61
N TYR A 576 18.03 -1.74 -15.70
CA TYR A 576 16.92 -2.65 -15.46
C TYR A 576 16.77 -2.88 -13.95
N ASP A 577 15.56 -2.74 -13.39
CA ASP A 577 15.29 -3.00 -11.97
C ASP A 577 13.86 -3.52 -11.79
N ASN A 578 13.71 -4.84 -11.57
CA ASN A 578 12.44 -5.47 -11.20
C ASN A 578 12.48 -6.07 -9.78
N LEU A 579 13.30 -5.50 -8.90
CA LEU A 579 13.32 -5.89 -7.49
C LEU A 579 11.95 -5.65 -6.85
N ASP A 580 11.56 -6.56 -5.97
CA ASP A 580 10.30 -6.55 -5.20
C ASP A 580 10.28 -5.51 -4.08
N SER A 581 11.43 -5.19 -3.49
CA SER A 581 11.59 -4.15 -2.48
C SER A 581 12.73 -3.17 -2.82
N ILE A 582 12.59 -1.94 -2.33
CA ILE A 582 13.55 -0.83 -2.54
C ILE A 582 14.84 -1.03 -1.74
N SER A 583 14.71 -1.47 -0.49
CA SER A 583 15.78 -1.54 0.50
C SER A 583 16.21 -2.97 0.79
N ASN A 584 15.24 -3.87 0.99
CA ASN A 584 15.48 -5.25 1.37
C ASN A 584 14.82 -6.27 0.44
N PRO A 585 15.17 -6.28 -0.86
CA PRO A 585 14.61 -7.23 -1.82
C PRO A 585 14.83 -8.69 -1.43
N MET A 586 13.85 -9.53 -1.79
CA MET A 586 13.86 -11.00 -1.67
C MET A 586 13.69 -11.68 -3.03
N LYS A 587 13.29 -10.95 -4.07
CA LYS A 587 13.06 -11.47 -5.42
C LYS A 587 13.41 -10.41 -6.47
N GLY A 588 13.91 -10.88 -7.61
CA GLY A 588 14.13 -10.04 -8.80
C GLY A 588 15.59 -9.76 -9.07
N ILE A 589 15.85 -8.86 -10.01
CA ILE A 589 17.19 -8.51 -10.50
C ILE A 589 17.27 -7.01 -10.81
N LYS A 590 18.41 -6.42 -10.45
CA LYS A 590 18.84 -5.08 -10.82
C LYS A 590 20.11 -5.19 -11.67
N ALA A 591 20.12 -4.55 -12.82
CA ALA A 591 21.26 -4.45 -13.72
C ALA A 591 21.48 -3.00 -14.16
N ASP A 592 22.71 -2.53 -14.10
CA ASP A 592 23.12 -1.21 -14.57
C ASP A 592 24.41 -1.35 -15.38
N LEU A 593 24.32 -0.98 -16.65
CA LEU A 593 25.42 -1.00 -17.61
C LEU A 593 25.65 0.44 -18.04
N ILE A 594 26.88 0.92 -17.92
CA ILE A 594 27.30 2.24 -18.38
C ILE A 594 28.57 2.08 -19.20
N TYR A 595 28.51 2.51 -20.46
CA TYR A 595 29.72 2.75 -21.24
C TYR A 595 30.01 4.23 -21.27
N ASN A 596 31.23 4.61 -20.87
CA ASN A 596 31.66 6.00 -20.77
C ASN A 596 32.72 6.30 -21.84
N PHE A 597 32.60 7.46 -22.48
CA PHE A 597 33.68 8.09 -23.25
C PHE A 597 33.82 9.53 -22.77
N ALA A 598 34.97 9.89 -22.23
CA ALA A 598 35.21 11.21 -21.66
C ALA A 598 36.49 11.81 -22.20
N SER A 599 36.45 13.11 -22.48
CA SER A 599 37.55 13.92 -22.96
C SER A 599 37.58 15.23 -22.18
N SER A 600 38.73 15.67 -21.69
CA SER A 600 38.91 17.02 -21.14
C SER A 600 39.29 18.02 -22.25
N PHE A 601 38.79 19.25 -22.14
CA PHE A 601 39.20 20.38 -22.98
C PHE A 601 40.12 21.29 -22.14
N GLY A 602 41.41 21.42 -22.51
CA GLY A 602 42.37 22.27 -21.77
C GLY A 602 43.83 21.81 -21.89
N LYS A 603 44.74 22.34 -21.05
CA LYS A 603 46.18 21.98 -21.04
C LYS A 603 46.46 20.54 -20.58
N SER A 604 45.49 19.90 -19.93
CA SER A 604 45.52 18.50 -19.49
C SER A 604 44.63 17.67 -20.42
N ASN A 605 45.15 17.25 -21.58
CA ASN A 605 44.45 16.28 -22.43
C ASN A 605 44.37 14.93 -21.68
N SER A 606 43.19 14.59 -21.16
CA SER A 606 42.87 13.30 -20.54
C SER A 606 41.67 12.73 -21.27
N ASN A 607 41.88 11.55 -21.86
CA ASN A 607 40.83 10.75 -22.47
C ASN A 607 40.58 9.57 -21.55
N LEU A 608 39.32 9.28 -21.23
CA LEU A 608 38.92 8.16 -20.39
C LEU A 608 37.76 7.43 -21.05
N TYR A 609 37.89 6.14 -21.26
CA TYR A 609 36.82 5.31 -21.79
C TYR A 609 36.80 3.96 -21.07
N GLY A 610 35.62 3.38 -20.95
CA GLY A 610 35.51 2.15 -20.21
C GLY A 610 34.08 1.73 -19.92
N PRO A 611 33.81 0.41 -19.94
CA PRO A 611 32.52 -0.10 -19.56
C PRO A 611 32.48 -0.40 -18.06
N ILE A 612 31.29 -0.23 -17.49
CA ILE A 612 30.98 -0.52 -16.10
C ILE A 612 29.65 -1.28 -16.07
N TYR A 613 29.63 -2.41 -15.39
CA TYR A 613 28.48 -3.29 -15.26
C TYR A 613 28.30 -3.66 -13.79
N SER A 614 27.07 -3.56 -13.31
CA SER A 614 26.68 -4.06 -12.00
C SER A 614 25.37 -4.81 -12.14
N VAL A 615 25.35 -6.07 -11.70
CA VAL A 615 24.16 -6.93 -11.65
C VAL A 615 24.02 -7.45 -10.23
N LYS A 616 22.83 -7.38 -9.67
CA LYS A 616 22.49 -7.91 -8.34
C LYS A 616 21.11 -8.54 -8.39
N GLY A 617 20.97 -9.78 -7.95
CA GLY A 617 19.71 -10.49 -8.00
C GLY A 617 19.44 -11.36 -6.77
N TYR A 618 18.17 -11.72 -6.64
CA TYR A 618 17.58 -12.38 -5.49
C TYR A 618 16.65 -13.49 -5.98
N ILE A 619 16.91 -14.72 -5.56
CA ILE A 619 16.14 -15.90 -5.94
C ILE A 619 15.46 -16.45 -4.68
N PRO A 620 14.12 -16.35 -4.56
CA PRO A 620 13.41 -16.87 -3.40
C PRO A 620 13.54 -18.40 -3.34
N ILE A 621 13.98 -18.91 -2.20
CA ILE A 621 14.05 -20.35 -1.90
C ILE A 621 12.73 -20.79 -1.27
N ASN A 622 12.17 -19.95 -0.40
CA ASN A 622 10.86 -20.09 0.24
C ASN A 622 10.35 -18.67 0.62
N PRO A 623 9.14 -18.52 1.17
CA PRO A 623 8.58 -17.19 1.49
C PRO A 623 9.43 -16.33 2.45
N LYS A 624 10.32 -16.92 3.26
CA LYS A 624 11.17 -16.22 4.24
C LYS A 624 12.64 -16.18 3.86
N SER A 625 13.09 -16.87 2.80
CA SER A 625 14.50 -17.02 2.47
C SER A 625 14.81 -16.79 1.00
N SER A 626 15.92 -16.11 0.71
CA SER A 626 16.36 -15.80 -0.66
C SER A 626 17.87 -15.96 -0.82
N PHE A 627 18.28 -16.46 -1.99
CA PHE A 627 19.68 -16.52 -2.40
C PHE A 627 20.06 -15.21 -3.09
N ILE A 628 21.19 -14.62 -2.67
CA ILE A 628 21.75 -13.39 -3.24
C ILE A 628 22.86 -13.76 -4.22
N TYR A 629 22.86 -13.15 -5.40
CA TYR A 629 23.99 -13.17 -6.31
C TYR A 629 24.25 -11.77 -6.86
N GLY A 630 25.52 -11.46 -7.14
CA GLY A 630 25.90 -10.20 -7.73
C GLY A 630 27.21 -10.28 -8.49
N LEU A 631 27.30 -9.53 -9.58
CA LEU A 631 28.46 -9.45 -10.45
C LEU A 631 28.75 -7.98 -10.76
N ASN A 632 29.97 -7.53 -10.47
CA ASN A 632 30.45 -6.24 -10.94
C ASN A 632 31.64 -6.44 -11.86
N LEU A 633 31.63 -5.72 -12.99
CA LEU A 633 32.70 -5.66 -13.96
C LEU A 633 32.97 -4.20 -14.25
N ALA A 634 34.19 -3.73 -14.07
CA ALA A 634 34.54 -2.35 -14.39
C ALA A 634 35.95 -2.31 -14.97
N SER A 635 36.12 -1.56 -16.05
CA SER A 635 37.43 -1.38 -16.68
C SER A 635 37.54 0.06 -17.16
N LEU A 636 38.59 0.76 -16.74
CA LEU A 636 38.88 2.12 -17.19
C LEU A 636 40.20 2.14 -17.98
N ARG A 637 40.16 2.77 -19.14
CA ARG A 637 41.29 2.97 -20.06
C ARG A 637 41.39 4.45 -20.38
N GLY A 638 42.59 4.91 -20.72
CA GLY A 638 42.82 6.34 -20.93
C GLY A 638 44.16 6.84 -20.46
N ASP A 639 44.39 8.11 -20.73
CA ASP A 639 45.59 8.86 -20.36
C ASP A 639 45.30 9.75 -19.15
N ARG A 640 46.23 9.77 -18.17
CA ARG A 640 46.15 10.64 -16.98
C ARG A 640 44.81 10.54 -16.22
N ILE A 641 44.39 9.30 -15.91
CA ILE A 641 43.18 9.04 -15.12
C ILE A 641 43.31 9.68 -13.71
N ARG A 642 42.45 10.66 -13.42
CA ARG A 642 42.45 11.41 -12.16
C ARG A 642 42.00 10.54 -10.99
N ALA A 643 42.34 10.93 -9.77
CA ALA A 643 42.16 10.10 -8.58
C ALA A 643 40.68 9.77 -8.28
N ASP A 644 39.80 10.77 -8.36
CA ASP A 644 38.34 10.68 -8.19
C ASP A 644 37.65 9.85 -9.29
N GLN A 645 38.27 9.72 -10.47
CA GLN A 645 37.74 8.92 -11.58
C GLN A 645 38.04 7.43 -11.43
N ARG A 646 38.98 7.04 -10.57
CA ARG A 646 39.38 5.64 -10.39
C ARG A 646 38.26 4.83 -9.77
N ILE A 647 38.25 3.53 -10.08
CA ILE A 647 37.32 2.59 -9.47
C ILE A 647 37.73 2.41 -8.00
N ARG A 648 36.77 2.48 -7.09
CA ARG A 648 36.98 2.35 -5.65
C ARG A 648 36.21 1.14 -5.14
N LEU A 649 36.88 0.28 -4.37
CA LEU A 649 36.37 -0.99 -3.88
C LEU A 649 36.39 -0.99 -2.35
N GLY A 650 35.23 -1.27 -1.73
CA GLY A 650 35.09 -1.43 -0.28
C GLY A 650 33.82 -0.80 0.29
N GLY A 651 33.47 -1.18 1.52
CA GLY A 651 32.19 -0.85 2.14
C GLY A 651 31.05 -1.77 1.69
N THR A 652 29.81 -1.40 2.03
CA THR A 652 28.60 -2.24 1.86
C THR A 652 27.70 -1.80 0.71
N TYR A 653 28.16 -0.88 -0.13
CA TYR A 653 27.35 -0.27 -1.17
C TYR A 653 28.07 -0.09 -2.50
N THR A 654 27.33 -0.22 -3.58
CA THR A 654 27.80 0.04 -4.95
C THR A 654 27.10 1.27 -5.49
N ASN A 655 27.87 2.34 -5.77
CA ASN A 655 27.41 3.51 -6.51
C ASN A 655 28.19 3.60 -7.83
N ILE A 656 27.55 3.16 -8.91
CA ILE A 656 28.15 3.11 -10.24
C ILE A 656 28.41 4.51 -10.83
N ASN A 657 27.64 5.54 -10.44
CA ASN A 657 27.82 6.90 -10.93
C ASN A 657 29.15 7.49 -10.42
N ASN A 658 29.57 7.08 -9.21
CA ASN A 658 30.80 7.50 -8.57
C ASN A 658 31.95 6.48 -8.73
N ASN A 659 31.78 5.41 -9.51
CA ASN A 659 32.74 4.31 -9.66
C ASN A 659 33.07 3.58 -8.33
N GLU A 660 32.09 3.44 -7.44
CA GLU A 660 32.23 2.79 -6.13
C GLU A 660 31.55 1.43 -6.11
N PHE A 661 32.26 0.42 -5.60
CA PHE A 661 31.77 -0.97 -5.56
C PHE A 661 31.89 -1.55 -4.16
N GLU A 662 30.83 -2.25 -3.75
CA GLU A 662 30.80 -2.91 -2.44
C GLU A 662 31.82 -4.04 -2.39
N PHE A 663 32.51 -4.17 -1.25
CA PHE A 663 33.36 -5.31 -0.95
C PHE A 663 33.42 -5.52 0.56
N TYR A 664 32.73 -6.55 1.03
CA TYR A 664 32.75 -6.93 2.44
C TYR A 664 34.18 -7.34 2.82
N GLY A 665 34.67 -6.82 3.94
CA GLY A 665 36.04 -7.02 4.41
C GLY A 665 36.99 -5.85 4.13
N PHE A 666 36.61 -4.87 3.30
CA PHE A 666 37.35 -3.62 3.09
C PHE A 666 36.57 -2.41 3.63
N ASN A 667 37.29 -1.41 4.13
CA ASN A 667 36.73 -0.12 4.49
C ASN A 667 36.14 0.58 3.25
N TYR A 668 35.24 1.53 3.47
CA TYR A 668 34.68 2.33 2.37
C TYR A 668 35.80 2.99 1.54
N GLN A 669 35.79 2.77 0.23
CA GLN A 669 36.82 3.22 -0.73
C GLN A 669 38.26 2.74 -0.44
N GLU A 670 38.48 1.64 0.31
CA GLU A 670 39.83 1.23 0.74
C GLU A 670 40.80 0.97 -0.42
N LYS A 671 40.32 0.36 -1.51
CA LYS A 671 41.16 -0.04 -2.65
C LYS A 671 40.82 0.76 -3.90
N GLN A 672 41.84 1.33 -4.53
CA GLN A 672 41.74 1.97 -5.84
C GLN A 672 42.22 1.01 -6.92
N VAL A 673 41.40 0.82 -7.94
CA VAL A 673 41.64 -0.16 -9.00
C VAL A 673 41.37 0.45 -10.37
N LYS A 674 42.00 -0.13 -11.40
CA LYS A 674 41.81 0.22 -12.82
C LYS A 674 40.88 -0.77 -13.52
N ASP A 675 40.96 -2.03 -13.12
CA ASP A 675 40.11 -3.12 -13.58
C ASP A 675 39.55 -3.87 -12.38
N LEU A 676 38.29 -4.27 -12.44
CA LEU A 676 37.57 -4.98 -11.40
C LEU A 676 36.68 -6.06 -12.01
N ILE A 677 36.79 -7.27 -11.46
CA ILE A 677 35.80 -8.33 -11.59
C ILE A 677 35.50 -8.80 -10.17
N SER A 678 34.25 -8.63 -9.71
CA SER A 678 33.82 -9.10 -8.40
C SER A 678 32.54 -9.90 -8.47
N LEU A 679 32.53 -11.07 -7.82
CA LEU A 679 31.36 -11.91 -7.61
C LEU A 679 30.96 -11.83 -6.13
N THR A 680 29.67 -11.66 -5.87
CA THR A 680 29.07 -11.73 -4.53
C THR A 680 28.02 -12.82 -4.52
N LEU A 681 28.06 -13.70 -3.53
CA LEU A 681 27.04 -14.70 -3.25
C LEU A 681 26.57 -14.51 -1.80
N GLY A 682 25.33 -14.86 -1.49
CA GLY A 682 24.83 -14.70 -0.14
C GLY A 682 23.51 -15.38 0.11
N PHE A 683 23.10 -15.35 1.38
CA PHE A 683 21.81 -15.85 1.83
C PHE A 683 21.13 -14.77 2.66
N LYS A 684 19.83 -14.60 2.45
CA LYS A 684 18.97 -13.67 3.17
C LYS A 684 17.81 -14.42 3.80
N HIS A 685 17.50 -14.10 5.04
CA HIS A 685 16.36 -14.65 5.77
C HIS A 685 15.58 -13.56 6.49
N LYS A 686 14.27 -13.51 6.30
CA LYS A 686 13.32 -12.63 7.02
C LYS A 686 13.02 -13.29 8.38
N ILE A 687 13.52 -12.68 9.47
CA ILE A 687 13.38 -13.21 10.84
C ILE A 687 11.95 -12.97 11.33
N VAL A 688 11.59 -11.69 11.41
CA VAL A 688 10.29 -11.14 11.79
C VAL A 688 10.07 -9.84 11.02
N TYR A 689 8.87 -9.27 11.09
CA TYR A 689 8.45 -8.03 10.44
C TYR A 689 9.59 -7.04 10.12
N SER A 690 9.84 -6.81 8.82
CA SER A 690 10.87 -5.89 8.29
C SER A 690 12.31 -6.11 8.77
N LEU A 691 12.61 -7.21 9.49
CA LEU A 691 13.93 -7.55 10.04
C LEU A 691 14.54 -8.75 9.29
N TYR A 692 15.75 -8.56 8.78
CA TYR A 692 16.43 -9.52 7.93
C TYR A 692 17.82 -9.85 8.47
N PHE A 693 18.18 -11.11 8.35
CA PHE A 693 19.54 -11.60 8.54
C PHE A 693 20.16 -11.89 7.17
N ASN A 694 21.39 -11.43 6.96
CA ASN A 694 22.12 -11.58 5.71
C ASN A 694 23.51 -12.17 5.96
N THR A 695 23.91 -13.09 5.09
CA THR A 695 25.29 -13.55 4.95
C THR A 695 25.75 -13.29 3.52
N LYS A 696 26.97 -12.78 3.36
CA LYS A 696 27.54 -12.44 2.05
C LYS A 696 28.99 -12.91 2.00
N PHE A 697 29.32 -13.57 0.91
CA PHE A 697 30.68 -13.91 0.52
C PHE A 697 30.98 -13.23 -0.82
N ASN A 698 32.11 -12.56 -0.90
CA ASN A 698 32.54 -11.88 -2.12
C ASN A 698 33.98 -12.28 -2.47
N ILE A 699 34.24 -12.38 -3.76
CA ILE A 699 35.57 -12.58 -4.31
C ILE A 699 35.79 -11.58 -5.43
N ALA A 700 36.95 -10.93 -5.45
CA ALA A 700 37.31 -9.98 -6.49
C ALA A 700 38.72 -10.22 -7.00
N THR A 701 38.90 -10.06 -8.30
CA THR A 701 40.21 -9.87 -8.94
C THR A 701 40.25 -8.48 -9.57
N PHE A 702 41.41 -7.85 -9.46
CA PHE A 702 41.57 -6.46 -9.88
C PHE A 702 43.04 -6.13 -10.16
N THR A 703 43.24 -5.03 -10.87
CA THR A 703 44.54 -4.38 -11.00
C THR A 703 44.52 -3.09 -10.19
N GLU A 704 45.26 -3.07 -9.09
CA GLU A 704 45.47 -1.91 -8.23
C GLU A 704 46.13 -0.77 -9.01
N ASN A 705 45.71 0.44 -8.67
CA ASN A 705 46.27 1.68 -9.21
C ASN A 705 46.40 2.69 -8.06
N ASN A 706 47.26 2.39 -7.10
CA ASN A 706 47.53 3.24 -5.94
C ASN A 706 48.72 4.16 -6.27
N PRO A 707 48.56 5.49 -6.20
CA PRO A 707 49.62 6.43 -6.60
C PRO A 707 50.82 6.43 -5.65
N LEU A 708 50.68 5.87 -4.44
CA LEU A 708 51.72 5.82 -3.43
C LEU A 708 52.51 4.50 -3.42
N ASN A 709 51.95 3.43 -4.00
CA ASN A 709 52.60 2.12 -4.01
C ASN A 709 52.03 1.24 -5.14
N ASP A 710 52.81 0.96 -6.19
CA ASP A 710 52.40 0.05 -7.26
C ASP A 710 52.73 -1.40 -6.86
N ASN A 711 51.73 -2.11 -6.33
CA ASN A 711 51.88 -3.49 -5.88
C ASN A 711 51.95 -4.51 -7.03
N GLY A 712 51.93 -4.07 -8.31
CA GLY A 712 52.09 -4.95 -9.48
C GLY A 712 50.97 -5.98 -9.66
N SER A 713 49.82 -5.77 -9.03
CA SER A 713 48.69 -6.72 -9.05
C SER A 713 48.10 -6.89 -10.46
N ARG A 714 47.82 -8.13 -10.84
CA ARG A 714 47.27 -8.46 -12.17
C ARG A 714 45.93 -9.18 -12.04
N LEU A 715 45.00 -8.79 -12.91
CA LEU A 715 43.77 -9.55 -13.15
C LEU A 715 44.07 -11.05 -13.30
N TRP A 716 43.20 -11.87 -12.73
CA TRP A 716 43.26 -13.33 -12.71
C TRP A 716 44.40 -13.96 -11.92
N LYS A 717 45.41 -13.19 -11.49
CA LYS A 717 46.50 -13.68 -10.62
C LYS A 717 46.26 -13.34 -9.16
N ASN A 718 45.82 -12.11 -8.89
CA ASN A 718 45.56 -11.64 -7.55
C ASN A 718 44.06 -11.64 -7.25
N TYR A 719 43.71 -12.18 -6.08
CA TYR A 719 42.33 -12.21 -5.60
C TYR A 719 42.24 -11.74 -4.15
N SER A 720 41.13 -11.10 -3.84
CA SER A 720 40.69 -10.81 -2.48
C SER A 720 39.38 -11.53 -2.23
N LYS A 721 39.21 -12.06 -1.03
CA LYS A 721 37.99 -12.71 -0.56
C LYS A 721 37.45 -11.94 0.62
N GLY A 722 36.14 -11.94 0.78
CA GLY A 722 35.46 -11.25 1.85
C GLY A 722 34.30 -12.09 2.36
N LEU A 723 34.05 -11.99 3.66
CA LEU A 723 32.88 -12.56 4.32
C LEU A 723 32.24 -11.47 5.18
N GLY A 724 30.93 -11.34 5.09
CA GLY A 724 30.15 -10.40 5.88
C GLY A 724 28.87 -11.03 6.41
N ILE A 725 28.49 -10.61 7.61
CA ILE A 725 27.19 -10.91 8.22
C ILE A 725 26.54 -9.56 8.53
N SER A 726 25.25 -9.41 8.23
CA SER A 726 24.51 -8.20 8.60
C SER A 726 23.09 -8.47 9.05
N ILE A 727 22.61 -7.61 9.93
CA ILE A 727 21.20 -7.50 10.30
C ILE A 727 20.69 -6.21 9.68
N SER A 728 19.63 -6.30 8.88
CA SER A 728 18.97 -5.13 8.30
C SER A 728 17.52 -5.01 8.75
N TYR A 729 17.05 -3.78 8.97
CA TYR A 729 15.70 -3.47 9.41
C TYR A 729 15.12 -2.35 8.54
N ASP A 730 13.97 -2.57 7.91
CA ASP A 730 13.21 -1.49 7.26
C ASP A 730 12.43 -0.71 8.31
N SER A 731 13.05 0.36 8.79
CA SER A 731 12.43 1.25 9.76
C SER A 731 11.50 2.27 9.05
N PRO A 732 10.56 2.88 9.79
CA PRO A 732 9.70 3.94 9.24
C PRO A 732 10.48 5.14 8.67
N ILE A 733 11.73 5.35 9.07
CA ILE A 733 12.58 6.46 8.62
C ILE A 733 13.59 6.05 7.53
N GLY A 734 13.49 4.81 7.04
CA GLY A 734 14.38 4.22 6.04
C GLY A 734 15.17 3.01 6.56
N PRO A 735 15.95 2.35 5.69
CA PRO A 735 16.63 1.11 6.04
C PRO A 735 17.78 1.34 7.02
N ILE A 736 17.94 0.42 7.97
CA ILE A 736 19.06 0.36 8.90
C ILE A 736 19.80 -0.96 8.65
N GLU A 737 21.12 -0.93 8.50
CA GLU A 737 21.95 -2.12 8.38
C GLU A 737 23.14 -2.04 9.34
N PHE A 738 23.27 -3.05 10.19
CA PHE A 738 24.47 -3.30 10.98
C PHE A 738 25.21 -4.48 10.38
N SER A 739 26.48 -4.30 10.06
CA SER A 739 27.29 -5.32 9.40
C SER A 739 28.65 -5.50 10.05
N ILE A 740 29.13 -6.73 10.07
CA ILE A 740 30.49 -7.09 10.46
C ILE A 740 31.09 -7.89 9.31
N SER A 741 32.29 -7.53 8.88
CA SER A 741 32.94 -8.18 7.74
C SER A 741 34.45 -8.36 7.91
N SER A 742 35.03 -9.32 7.20
CA SER A 742 36.46 -9.63 7.21
C SER A 742 36.95 -9.97 5.80
N ASP A 743 38.19 -9.61 5.47
CA ASP A 743 38.83 -9.98 4.20
C ASP A 743 39.56 -11.34 4.26
N LEU A 744 39.36 -12.10 5.34
CA LEU A 744 39.97 -13.41 5.61
C LEU A 744 41.50 -13.42 5.67
N LYS A 745 42.17 -12.27 5.49
CA LYS A 745 43.62 -12.11 5.60
C LYS A 745 44.00 -11.47 6.93
N HIS A 746 43.22 -10.49 7.39
CA HIS A 746 43.46 -9.76 8.62
C HIS A 746 42.65 -10.33 9.80
N LYS A 747 43.24 -10.30 11.01
CA LYS A 747 42.60 -10.84 12.23
C LYS A 747 41.43 -10.00 12.76
N ARG A 748 41.39 -8.69 12.46
CA ARG A 748 40.38 -7.77 13.01
C ARG A 748 39.25 -7.54 12.00
N PRO A 749 37.99 -7.88 12.32
CA PRO A 749 36.86 -7.58 11.45
C PRO A 749 36.53 -6.08 11.46
N ILE A 750 35.82 -5.64 10.42
CA ILE A 750 35.33 -4.27 10.23
C ILE A 750 33.84 -4.26 10.56
N GLY A 751 33.44 -3.44 11.53
CA GLY A 751 32.05 -3.10 11.79
C GLY A 751 31.62 -1.90 10.95
N SER A 752 30.41 -1.95 10.40
CA SER A 752 29.83 -0.85 9.62
C SER A 752 28.34 -0.72 9.88
N ILE A 753 27.88 0.52 9.96
CA ILE A 753 26.49 0.92 10.15
C ILE A 753 26.05 1.78 8.97
N SER A 754 24.86 1.49 8.45
CA SER A 754 24.16 2.30 7.45
C SER A 754 22.75 2.62 7.98
N ILE A 755 22.31 3.87 7.89
CA ILE A 755 20.97 4.31 8.33
C ILE A 755 20.39 5.21 7.25
N GLY A 756 19.11 5.00 6.94
CA GLY A 756 18.32 5.85 6.06
C GLY A 756 18.53 5.53 4.58
N TYR A 757 17.82 6.27 3.72
CA TYR A 757 17.91 6.04 2.29
C TYR A 757 19.13 6.73 1.69
N LYS A 758 19.91 5.97 0.92
CA LYS A 758 21.13 6.47 0.30
C LYS A 758 20.80 7.42 -0.84
N LEU A 759 21.39 8.60 -0.79
CA LEU A 759 21.24 9.67 -1.78
C LEU A 759 22.32 9.46 -2.86
N ASP A 760 21.91 8.97 -4.04
CA ASP A 760 22.79 8.65 -5.17
C ASP A 760 22.77 9.68 -6.30
#